data_AF-A0A2R5GCU0-F1
#
_entry.id   AF-A0A2R5GCU0-F1
#
_cell.length_a   1.000
_cell.length_b   1.000
_cell.length_c   1.000
_cell.angle_alpha   90.00
_cell.angle_beta   90.00
_cell.angle_gamma   90.00
#
_symmetry.space_group_name_H-M   'P 1'
#
loop_
_entity.id
_entity.type
_entity.pdbx_description
1 polymer ?
#
loop_
_entity_poly.entity_id
_entity_poly.type
_entity_poly.pdbx_seq_one_letter_code
_entity_poly.pdbx_strand_id
1 'polypeptide(L)'
;MSTFVEAEPLAATSAGKLTLPMTAAEIQEKLGREGEVLLGVLDGTPSLQTFHSGRWELTAQDIETALGEDALRRIEKAVKPRMDSVFGLRQNLINLKKVYLHLQMPGSELQKRINQYTCLFYADGKDWYQHLIAEQEVDSWRKPKEETGAALYQQVSRALQECNGAQMAVLDARQYIKNICCVPRHPNKPTSFELQLLPATLWSAQVFSDLEREWPGIADKDLIEARKAYFQGKRDMARPSECDADRLAKERLDALVDKIVGAVDAHDNKAVRHFVKCSCVARGVSKALRIEVEAERLHESVREMIKRLRGLQDRLLEVTKDSPQAYYKLVRFTCQVDAMIKVLLDLDLWLKRVREEPTRLWFGAADRDASAGLFVPPDFEAVASIHDGLEEILQRWRPQLEARLRDPDNPEYAAYLKGRKACKRCRAQYSKPFVANNGLCYFCELTARDTAAAAAAQLSETALQSGLLMDCTLQLRCVPKGATKAPMPTMCPHSHRCFVCDGWTCELCNAVRLDGDGVAAVVEESDPDVLLFDFDRTFASTRSGADPLVVKNGMSHTLDPHLASLAHGRAPGSVHVVTRNSHKRQIEAFLAERELAHVQVHSLRHFASANDKADMIDSLLTSAQTALFVDDSWQEVLAPRLRDLVFNKLGKVRVVLFDRSQTS
;
A
#
# COMPACT_ATOMS: atom_id res chain seq x y z
N MET A 1 -78.87 12.44 24.24
CA MET A 1 -78.82 12.01 22.82
C MET A 1 -77.36 11.85 22.42
N SER A 2 -76.78 10.68 22.70
CA SER A 2 -75.56 10.18 22.07
C SER A 2 -75.61 8.66 22.26
N THR A 3 -75.93 7.98 21.18
CA THR A 3 -76.15 6.53 21.10
C THR A 3 -74.85 5.77 21.32
N PHE A 4 -74.87 4.90 22.32
CA PHE A 4 -74.05 3.69 22.39
C PHE A 4 -74.36 2.81 21.19
N VAL A 5 -73.32 2.37 20.48
CA VAL A 5 -73.36 1.17 19.62
C VAL A 5 -72.17 0.33 20.03
N GLU A 6 -72.47 -0.86 20.54
CA GLU A 6 -71.53 -1.94 20.80
C GLU A 6 -70.87 -2.35 19.48
N ALA A 7 -69.54 -2.38 19.45
CA ALA A 7 -68.77 -2.99 18.37
C ALA A 7 -68.21 -4.32 18.87
N GLU A 8 -68.56 -5.40 18.18
CA GLU A 8 -68.05 -6.75 18.35
C GLU A 8 -66.50 -6.79 18.24
N PRO A 9 -65.82 -7.73 18.93
CA PRO A 9 -64.39 -7.92 18.76
C PRO A 9 -64.10 -8.61 17.43
N LEU A 10 -63.51 -7.84 16.49
CA LEU A 10 -62.90 -8.36 15.28
C LEU A 10 -61.77 -9.34 15.64
N ALA A 11 -61.89 -10.55 15.09
CA ALA A 11 -61.00 -11.67 15.24
C ALA A 11 -59.52 -11.31 15.02
N ALA A 12 -58.66 -11.87 15.87
CA ALA A 12 -57.22 -11.89 15.67
C ALA A 12 -56.88 -12.51 14.31
N THR A 13 -56.55 -11.67 13.33
CA THR A 13 -55.93 -12.13 12.08
C THR A 13 -54.53 -12.63 12.41
N SER A 14 -54.37 -13.93 12.22
CA SER A 14 -53.11 -14.68 12.22
C SER A 14 -51.95 -13.88 11.63
N ALA A 15 -50.84 -13.81 12.36
CA ALA A 15 -49.54 -13.42 11.81
C ALA A 15 -49.28 -14.21 10.52
N GLY A 16 -49.23 -13.50 9.40
CA GLY A 16 -48.96 -14.09 8.10
C GLY A 16 -47.61 -14.80 8.16
N LYS A 17 -47.62 -16.14 8.12
CA LYS A 17 -46.43 -16.91 7.79
C LYS A 17 -45.95 -16.43 6.43
N LEU A 18 -44.73 -15.88 6.39
CA LEU A 18 -44.05 -15.60 5.14
C LEU A 18 -44.00 -16.92 4.34
N THR A 19 -44.76 -17.00 3.25
CA THR A 19 -44.51 -17.98 2.21
C THR A 19 -43.24 -17.55 1.51
N LEU A 20 -42.13 -18.21 1.83
CA LEU A 20 -40.88 -18.09 1.07
C LEU A 20 -41.21 -18.36 -0.42
N PRO A 21 -40.59 -17.63 -1.37
CA PRO A 21 -40.79 -17.85 -2.80
C PRO A 21 -40.35 -19.26 -3.25
N MET A 22 -39.63 -19.98 -2.40
CA MET A 22 -39.36 -21.40 -2.52
C MET A 22 -39.56 -22.09 -1.17
N THR A 23 -40.26 -23.22 -1.17
CA THR A 23 -40.44 -24.10 -0.01
C THR A 23 -39.12 -24.76 0.39
N ALA A 24 -39.00 -25.16 1.66
CA ALA A 24 -37.83 -25.92 2.14
C ALA A 24 -37.61 -27.21 1.32
N ALA A 25 -38.69 -27.81 0.80
CA ALA A 25 -38.64 -28.96 -0.08
C ALA A 25 -38.05 -28.62 -1.47
N GLU A 26 -38.39 -27.47 -2.06
CA GLU A 26 -37.81 -27.01 -3.33
C GLU A 26 -36.33 -26.62 -3.19
N ILE A 27 -35.94 -26.05 -2.05
CA ILE A 27 -34.52 -25.79 -1.74
C ILE A 27 -33.79 -27.13 -1.60
N GLN A 28 -34.36 -28.10 -0.90
CA GLN A 28 -33.74 -29.42 -0.67
C GLN A 28 -33.73 -30.30 -1.94
N GLU A 29 -34.72 -30.17 -2.83
CA GLU A 29 -34.75 -30.80 -4.15
C GLU A 29 -33.71 -30.18 -5.10
N LYS A 30 -33.55 -28.85 -5.09
CA LYS A 30 -32.48 -28.18 -5.84
C LYS A 30 -31.09 -28.42 -5.28
N LEU A 31 -30.94 -28.62 -3.96
CA LEU A 31 -29.68 -28.99 -3.31
C LEU A 31 -29.35 -30.49 -3.44
N GLY A 32 -30.36 -31.34 -3.66
CA GLY A 32 -30.23 -32.80 -3.76
C GLY A 32 -29.86 -33.32 -5.15
N ARG A 33 -30.00 -32.50 -6.20
CA ARG A 33 -29.57 -32.81 -7.57
C ARG A 33 -28.30 -32.04 -7.90
N GLU A 34 -27.16 -32.71 -7.66
CA GLU A 34 -25.81 -32.40 -8.17
C GLU A 34 -25.22 -31.04 -7.76
N GLY A 35 -23.96 -31.07 -7.29
CA GLY A 35 -23.23 -29.90 -6.76
C GLY A 35 -23.00 -28.73 -7.73
N GLU A 36 -23.59 -28.75 -8.93
CA GLU A 36 -23.55 -27.67 -9.94
C GLU A 36 -24.54 -26.53 -9.64
N VAL A 37 -25.64 -26.77 -8.92
CA VAL A 37 -26.64 -25.71 -8.65
C VAL A 37 -26.18 -24.72 -7.57
N LEU A 38 -25.29 -25.12 -6.67
CA LEU A 38 -24.69 -24.22 -5.66
C LEU A 38 -23.84 -23.09 -6.29
N LEU A 39 -23.32 -23.31 -7.51
CA LEU A 39 -22.67 -22.28 -8.32
C LEU A 39 -23.70 -21.31 -8.94
N GLY A 40 -24.89 -21.77 -9.31
CA GLY A 40 -25.93 -20.91 -9.90
C GLY A 40 -26.58 -19.92 -8.92
N VAL A 41 -26.60 -20.23 -7.62
CA VAL A 41 -27.24 -19.39 -6.59
C VAL A 41 -26.26 -18.38 -5.97
N LEU A 42 -24.96 -18.66 -5.99
CA LEU A 42 -23.92 -17.78 -5.43
C LEU A 42 -23.26 -16.90 -6.50
N ASP A 43 -24.05 -16.42 -7.48
CA ASP A 43 -23.68 -15.71 -8.73
C ASP A 43 -23.40 -16.61 -9.94
N GLY A 44 -24.17 -16.38 -11.02
CA GLY A 44 -24.10 -17.07 -12.32
C GLY A 44 -22.86 -16.75 -13.16
N THR A 45 -21.74 -16.39 -12.53
CA THR A 45 -20.48 -16.13 -13.22
C THR A 45 -19.89 -17.44 -13.74
N PRO A 46 -19.39 -17.44 -14.98
CA PRO A 46 -18.91 -18.66 -15.63
C PRO A 46 -17.59 -19.20 -15.06
N SER A 47 -16.93 -18.51 -14.10
CA SER A 47 -15.67 -18.97 -13.52
C SER A 47 -15.35 -18.43 -12.11
N LEU A 48 -14.55 -19.18 -11.35
CA LEU A 48 -13.94 -18.76 -10.07
C LEU A 48 -13.06 -17.51 -10.17
N GLN A 49 -12.54 -17.17 -11.36
CA GLN A 49 -11.67 -16.01 -11.58
C GLN A 49 -12.47 -14.69 -11.66
N THR A 50 -13.76 -14.78 -11.99
CA THR A 50 -14.69 -13.66 -12.07
C THR A 50 -15.58 -13.54 -10.83
N PHE A 51 -15.37 -14.39 -9.82
CA PHE A 51 -16.19 -14.44 -8.61
C PHE A 51 -15.97 -13.20 -7.73
N HIS A 52 -16.97 -12.32 -7.70
CA HIS A 52 -16.92 -11.10 -6.90
C HIS A 52 -16.97 -11.43 -5.39
N SER A 53 -16.16 -10.73 -4.61
CA SER A 53 -16.08 -10.92 -3.15
C SER A 53 -15.47 -9.72 -2.43
N GLY A 54 -15.65 -9.68 -1.11
CA GLY A 54 -15.02 -8.68 -0.24
C GLY A 54 -15.89 -7.46 0.07
N ARG A 55 -17.21 -7.56 -0.12
CA ARG A 55 -18.21 -6.52 0.19
C ARG A 55 -19.48 -7.18 0.73
N TRP A 56 -20.22 -6.49 1.60
CA TRP A 56 -21.47 -7.01 2.18
C TRP A 56 -22.58 -7.11 1.13
N GLU A 57 -22.61 -6.17 0.19
CA GLU A 57 -23.62 -6.01 -0.85
C GLU A 57 -23.77 -7.29 -1.69
N LEU A 58 -22.68 -8.05 -1.87
CA LEU A 58 -22.71 -9.34 -2.58
C LEU A 58 -23.43 -10.44 -1.80
N THR A 59 -23.25 -10.47 -0.47
CA THR A 59 -24.01 -11.37 0.40
C THR A 59 -25.47 -10.92 0.50
N ALA A 60 -25.72 -9.62 0.52
CA ALA A 60 -27.08 -9.06 0.45
C ALA A 60 -27.80 -9.50 -0.84
N GLN A 61 -27.15 -9.42 -1.99
CA GLN A 61 -27.69 -9.87 -3.28
C GLN A 61 -28.01 -11.39 -3.27
N ASP A 62 -27.11 -12.22 -2.72
CA ASP A 62 -27.35 -13.67 -2.58
C ASP A 62 -28.60 -13.94 -1.71
N ILE A 63 -28.73 -13.18 -0.62
CA ILE A 63 -29.85 -13.28 0.33
C ILE A 63 -31.16 -12.82 -0.32
N GLU A 64 -31.15 -11.69 -1.02
CA GLU A 64 -32.30 -11.15 -1.74
C GLU A 64 -32.82 -12.14 -2.77
N THR A 65 -31.90 -12.70 -3.55
CA THR A 65 -32.21 -13.68 -4.59
C THR A 65 -32.84 -14.95 -4.01
N ALA A 66 -32.32 -15.43 -2.88
CA ALA A 66 -32.77 -16.69 -2.28
C ALA A 66 -34.01 -16.54 -1.38
N LEU A 67 -34.14 -15.43 -0.64
CA LEU A 67 -35.12 -15.25 0.43
C LEU A 67 -36.11 -14.10 0.17
N GLY A 68 -35.87 -13.29 -0.85
CA GLY A 68 -36.71 -12.14 -1.23
C GLY A 68 -36.31 -10.82 -0.55
N GLU A 69 -36.79 -9.72 -1.13
CA GLU A 69 -36.50 -8.33 -0.70
C GLU A 69 -36.95 -8.04 0.74
N ASP A 70 -38.10 -8.58 1.17
CA ASP A 70 -38.61 -8.42 2.54
C ASP A 70 -37.72 -9.07 3.60
N ALA A 71 -37.09 -10.20 3.26
CA ALA A 71 -36.12 -10.85 4.12
C ALA A 71 -34.84 -10.00 4.19
N LEU A 72 -34.36 -9.51 3.04
CA LEU A 72 -33.19 -8.64 2.98
C LEU A 72 -33.36 -7.39 3.86
N ARG A 73 -34.47 -6.66 3.72
CA ARG A 73 -34.73 -5.44 4.52
C ARG A 73 -34.62 -5.68 6.03
N ARG A 74 -35.16 -6.80 6.52
CA ARG A 74 -35.08 -7.19 7.93
C ARG A 74 -33.66 -7.55 8.35
N ILE A 75 -32.94 -8.29 7.50
CA ILE A 75 -31.54 -8.66 7.72
C ILE A 75 -30.65 -7.42 7.75
N GLU A 76 -30.76 -6.53 6.77
CA GLU A 76 -29.96 -5.30 6.71
C GLU A 76 -30.16 -4.43 7.94
N LYS A 77 -31.42 -4.24 8.38
CA LYS A 77 -31.71 -3.54 9.63
C LYS A 77 -31.00 -4.19 10.84
N ALA A 78 -30.87 -5.51 10.85
CA ALA A 78 -30.25 -6.23 11.95
C ALA A 78 -28.71 -6.24 11.88
N VAL A 79 -28.09 -6.32 10.70
CA VAL A 79 -26.66 -6.62 10.57
C VAL A 79 -25.84 -5.59 9.80
N LYS A 80 -26.45 -4.74 8.97
CA LYS A 80 -25.71 -3.79 8.12
C LYS A 80 -24.74 -2.89 8.90
N PRO A 81 -25.11 -2.26 10.03
CA PRO A 81 -24.15 -1.44 10.79
C PRO A 81 -22.91 -2.21 11.25
N ARG A 82 -23.10 -3.49 11.58
CA ARG A 82 -22.00 -4.38 11.96
C ARG A 82 -21.14 -4.73 10.74
N MET A 83 -21.74 -4.99 9.59
CA MET A 83 -21.02 -5.32 8.36
C MET A 83 -20.24 -4.12 7.82
N ASP A 84 -20.83 -2.93 7.82
CA ASP A 84 -20.15 -1.68 7.45
C ASP A 84 -18.91 -1.48 8.33
N SER A 85 -19.02 -1.72 9.64
CA SER A 85 -17.88 -1.70 10.58
C SER A 85 -16.80 -2.74 10.24
N VAL A 86 -17.14 -4.01 10.04
CA VAL A 86 -16.13 -5.06 9.75
C VAL A 86 -15.43 -4.80 8.41
N PHE A 87 -16.19 -4.45 7.37
CA PHE A 87 -15.62 -4.19 6.04
C PHE A 87 -14.83 -2.88 6.01
N GLY A 88 -15.26 -1.85 6.75
CA GLY A 88 -14.51 -0.61 6.93
C GLY A 88 -13.16 -0.85 7.63
N LEU A 89 -13.13 -1.63 8.71
CA LEU A 89 -11.88 -2.05 9.37
C LEU A 89 -10.94 -2.75 8.38
N ARG A 90 -11.49 -3.72 7.62
CA ARG A 90 -10.72 -4.44 6.60
C ARG A 90 -10.13 -3.49 5.56
N GLN A 91 -10.91 -2.52 5.08
CA GLN A 91 -10.44 -1.55 4.07
C GLN A 91 -9.32 -0.66 4.65
N ASN A 92 -9.50 -0.13 5.86
CA ASN A 92 -8.47 0.64 6.55
C ASN A 92 -7.17 -0.14 6.73
N LEU A 93 -7.23 -1.42 7.13
CA LEU A 93 -6.03 -2.25 7.27
C LEU A 93 -5.34 -2.53 5.92
N ILE A 94 -6.12 -2.75 4.86
CA ILE A 94 -5.56 -2.89 3.50
C ILE A 94 -4.80 -1.63 3.12
N ASN A 95 -5.37 -0.46 3.38
CA ASN A 95 -4.74 0.83 3.04
C ASN A 95 -3.54 1.12 3.94
N LEU A 96 -3.62 0.85 5.24
CA LEU A 96 -2.50 0.99 6.17
C LEU A 96 -1.31 0.09 5.78
N LYS A 97 -1.57 -1.15 5.36
CA LYS A 97 -0.54 -2.05 4.80
C LYS A 97 0.16 -1.42 3.58
N LYS A 98 -0.59 -0.74 2.70
CA LYS A 98 -0.04 -0.06 1.54
C LYS A 98 0.74 1.20 1.95
N VAL A 99 0.26 1.99 2.91
CA VAL A 99 0.99 3.13 3.50
C VAL A 99 2.36 2.67 3.99
N TYR A 100 2.45 1.61 4.79
CA TYR A 100 3.74 1.10 5.25
C TYR A 100 4.62 0.54 4.12
N LEU A 101 4.05 0.04 3.01
CA LEU A 101 4.83 -0.29 1.81
C LEU A 101 5.52 0.96 1.24
N HIS A 102 4.78 2.06 1.13
CA HIS A 102 5.30 3.33 0.63
C HIS A 102 6.29 3.98 1.58
N LEU A 103 6.21 3.72 2.89
CA LEU A 103 7.24 4.14 3.84
C LEU A 103 8.48 3.24 3.82
N GLN A 104 8.30 1.94 3.58
CA GLN A 104 9.40 0.97 3.57
C GLN A 104 10.37 1.24 2.41
N MET A 105 9.87 1.63 1.23
CA MET A 105 10.70 1.81 0.04
C MET A 105 11.69 2.98 0.14
N PRO A 106 11.26 4.23 0.41
CA PRO A 106 12.16 5.35 0.69
C PRO A 106 13.07 5.07 1.87
N GLY A 107 12.56 4.46 2.94
CA GLY A 107 13.36 4.10 4.10
C GLY A 107 14.47 3.09 3.80
N SER A 108 14.24 2.12 2.90
CA SER A 108 15.27 1.19 2.43
C SER A 108 16.34 1.89 1.60
N GLU A 109 15.96 2.87 0.78
CA GLU A 109 16.92 3.69 0.02
C GLU A 109 17.72 4.62 0.94
N LEU A 110 17.06 5.21 1.93
CA LEU A 110 17.69 6.02 2.96
C LEU A 110 18.70 5.20 3.77
N GLN A 111 18.31 4.01 4.24
CA GLN A 111 19.20 3.06 4.92
C GLN A 111 20.44 2.75 4.07
N LYS A 112 20.25 2.51 2.77
CA LYS A 112 21.35 2.25 1.84
C LYS A 112 22.30 3.45 1.74
N ARG A 113 21.76 4.67 1.62
CA ARG A 113 22.56 5.91 1.58
C ARG A 113 23.33 6.12 2.87
N ILE A 114 22.71 6.00 4.04
CA ILE A 114 23.41 6.11 5.34
C ILE A 114 24.48 5.03 5.46
N ASN A 115 24.22 3.82 4.96
CA ASN A 115 25.22 2.75 4.96
C ASN A 115 26.43 3.08 4.06
N GLN A 116 26.25 3.78 2.92
CA GLN A 116 27.37 4.27 2.11
C GLN A 116 28.24 5.25 2.90
N TYR A 117 27.61 6.19 3.62
CA TYR A 117 28.32 7.15 4.48
C TYR A 117 29.07 6.38 5.58
N THR A 118 28.39 5.43 6.24
CA THR A 118 28.99 4.61 7.31
C THR A 118 30.22 3.86 6.82
N CYS A 119 30.18 3.27 5.61
CA CYS A 119 31.33 2.57 5.03
C CYS A 119 32.52 3.49 4.77
N LEU A 120 32.30 4.74 4.36
CA LEU A 120 33.38 5.67 4.01
C LEU A 120 33.99 6.35 5.23
N PHE A 121 33.17 6.66 6.24
CA PHE A 121 33.66 7.22 7.51
C PHE A 121 34.20 6.15 8.47
N TYR A 122 34.03 4.86 8.15
CA TYR A 122 34.55 3.78 8.97
C TYR A 122 36.08 3.84 9.14
N ALA A 123 36.82 4.23 8.10
CA ALA A 123 38.28 4.36 8.16
C ALA A 123 38.70 5.35 9.26
N ASP A 124 38.11 6.55 9.27
CA ASP A 124 38.38 7.55 10.30
C ASP A 124 38.00 7.08 11.71
N GLY A 125 36.91 6.32 11.81
CA GLY A 125 36.48 5.72 13.06
C GLY A 125 37.45 4.67 13.59
N LYS A 126 38.11 3.93 12.68
CA LYS A 126 39.08 2.87 13.02
C LYS A 126 40.38 3.46 13.56
N ASP A 127 40.93 4.48 12.90
CA ASP A 127 42.19 5.11 13.33
C ASP A 127 42.00 5.85 14.65
N TRP A 128 40.89 6.57 14.81
CA TRP A 128 40.50 7.16 16.09
C TRP A 128 40.38 6.13 17.21
N TYR A 129 39.80 4.96 16.92
CA TYR A 129 39.70 3.86 17.89
C TYR A 129 41.06 3.36 18.36
N GLN A 130 41.98 3.21 17.42
CA GLN A 130 43.33 2.74 17.70
C GLN A 130 44.11 3.75 18.52
N HIS A 131 43.96 5.05 18.24
CA HIS A 131 44.56 6.13 19.02
C HIS A 131 44.00 6.22 20.44
N LEU A 132 42.68 6.10 20.63
CA LEU A 132 42.05 6.13 21.96
C LEU A 132 42.42 4.96 22.87
N ILE A 133 42.53 3.76 22.30
CA ILE A 133 43.00 2.58 23.05
C ILE A 133 44.45 2.79 23.49
N ALA A 134 45.27 3.47 22.67
CA ALA A 134 46.66 3.76 22.99
C ALA A 134 46.82 4.85 24.07
N GLU A 135 45.93 5.85 24.11
CA GLU A 135 46.05 7.03 25.00
C GLU A 135 45.38 6.88 26.37
N GLN A 136 44.63 5.80 26.63
CA GLN A 136 43.93 5.53 27.92
C GLN A 136 43.01 6.64 28.45
N GLU A 137 42.64 7.64 27.66
CA GLU A 137 41.68 8.67 28.08
C GLU A 137 40.24 8.14 28.04
N VAL A 138 39.73 7.76 29.21
CA VAL A 138 38.41 7.10 29.38
C VAL A 138 37.21 8.03 29.13
N ASP A 139 37.40 9.35 29.13
CA ASP A 139 36.29 10.31 28.95
C ASP A 139 36.20 10.93 27.55
N SER A 140 37.30 10.97 26.78
CA SER A 140 37.32 11.64 25.47
C SER A 140 36.57 10.88 24.36
N TRP A 141 36.31 9.58 24.52
CA TRP A 141 35.50 8.80 23.56
C TRP A 141 33.98 9.00 23.70
N ARG A 142 33.50 9.60 24.79
CA ARG A 142 32.04 9.86 25.00
C ARG A 142 31.54 11.05 24.18
N LYS A 143 32.43 11.99 23.87
CA LYS A 143 32.16 13.20 23.08
C LYS A 143 33.37 13.49 22.18
N PRO A 144 33.51 12.81 21.03
CA PRO A 144 34.52 13.20 20.06
C PRO A 144 34.29 14.67 19.67
N LYS A 145 35.37 15.44 19.51
CA LYS A 145 35.29 16.83 19.05
C LYS A 145 34.51 16.87 17.73
N GLU A 146 33.55 17.79 17.60
CA GLU A 146 32.57 17.83 16.50
C GLU A 146 33.19 17.84 15.09
N GLU A 147 34.44 18.29 14.98
CA GLU A 147 35.18 18.42 13.72
C GLU A 147 36.02 17.18 13.34
N THR A 148 35.97 16.09 14.12
CA THR A 148 36.77 14.88 13.83
C THR A 148 36.02 13.87 12.96
N GLY A 149 36.74 13.12 12.13
CA GLY A 149 36.15 12.02 11.34
C GLY A 149 35.46 10.94 12.20
N ALA A 150 35.89 10.80 13.46
CA ALA A 150 35.23 9.91 14.41
C ALA A 150 33.87 10.41 14.91
N ALA A 151 33.72 11.71 15.17
CA ALA A 151 32.42 12.30 15.48
C ALA A 151 31.44 12.08 14.33
N LEU A 152 31.92 12.25 13.10
CA LEU A 152 31.17 12.01 11.88
C LEU A 152 30.73 10.54 11.76
N TYR A 153 31.66 9.60 11.91
CA TYR A 153 31.36 8.17 11.90
C TYR A 153 30.33 7.79 12.98
N GLN A 154 30.48 8.33 14.19
CA GLN A 154 29.54 8.07 15.28
C GLN A 154 28.13 8.59 14.97
N GLN A 155 28.01 9.82 14.46
CA GLN A 155 26.71 10.40 14.09
C GLN A 155 26.03 9.58 12.98
N VAL A 156 26.75 9.28 11.91
CA VAL A 156 26.22 8.50 10.77
C VAL A 156 25.86 7.08 11.21
N SER A 157 26.64 6.45 12.09
CA SER A 157 26.29 5.12 12.58
C SER A 157 25.09 5.12 13.52
N ARG A 158 24.89 6.18 14.33
CA ARG A 158 23.66 6.34 15.13
C ARG A 158 22.46 6.46 14.20
N ALA A 159 22.56 7.34 13.21
CA ALA A 159 21.56 7.52 12.16
C ALA A 159 21.23 6.19 11.44
N LEU A 160 22.25 5.37 11.13
CA LEU A 160 22.04 4.06 10.53
C LEU A 160 21.23 3.13 11.44
N GLN A 161 21.52 3.12 12.74
CA GLN A 161 20.78 2.27 13.68
C GLN A 161 19.37 2.76 13.94
N GLU A 162 19.15 4.08 14.01
CA GLU A 162 17.81 4.66 14.06
C GLU A 162 17.00 4.27 12.81
N CYS A 163 17.61 4.38 11.64
CA CYS A 163 17.01 3.93 10.38
C CYS A 163 16.69 2.42 10.40
N ASN A 164 17.62 1.58 10.86
CA ASN A 164 17.41 0.14 10.99
C ASN A 164 16.23 -0.18 11.92
N GLY A 165 16.18 0.50 13.07
CA GLY A 165 15.11 0.33 14.05
C GLY A 165 13.75 0.69 13.48
N ALA A 166 13.64 1.87 12.88
CA ALA A 166 12.42 2.32 12.22
C ALA A 166 12.00 1.38 11.09
N GLN A 167 12.93 0.93 10.24
CA GLN A 167 12.63 0.02 9.13
C GLN A 167 12.18 -1.37 9.59
N MET A 168 12.72 -1.88 10.71
CA MET A 168 12.26 -3.15 11.27
C MET A 168 10.82 -3.04 11.79
N ALA A 169 10.48 -1.95 12.48
CA ALA A 169 9.11 -1.70 12.95
C ALA A 169 8.12 -1.45 11.79
N VAL A 170 8.53 -0.72 10.74
CA VAL A 170 7.74 -0.56 9.49
C VAL A 170 7.51 -1.91 8.80
N LEU A 171 8.54 -2.75 8.73
CA LEU A 171 8.43 -4.09 8.16
C LEU A 171 7.47 -4.96 8.97
N ASP A 172 7.49 -4.87 10.30
CA ASP A 172 6.52 -5.51 11.17
C ASP A 172 5.11 -5.06 10.84
N ALA A 173 4.84 -3.76 10.94
CA ALA A 173 3.53 -3.19 10.64
C ALA A 173 2.99 -3.71 9.30
N ARG A 174 3.80 -3.59 8.24
CA ARG A 174 3.42 -4.03 6.90
C ARG A 174 3.18 -5.53 6.80
N GLN A 175 4.13 -6.35 7.25
CA GLN A 175 4.08 -7.80 7.02
C GLN A 175 2.94 -8.44 7.81
N TYR A 176 2.68 -7.97 9.03
CA TYR A 176 1.59 -8.51 9.85
C TYR A 176 0.24 -8.06 9.37
N ILE A 177 0.05 -6.78 9.06
CA ILE A 177 -1.22 -6.32 8.46
C ILE A 177 -1.46 -7.04 7.12
N LYS A 178 -0.42 -7.25 6.31
CA LYS A 178 -0.52 -8.08 5.09
C LYS A 178 -0.99 -9.50 5.41
N ASN A 179 -0.39 -10.17 6.38
CA ASN A 179 -0.76 -11.54 6.76
C ASN A 179 -2.22 -11.60 7.24
N ILE A 180 -2.67 -10.61 8.01
CA ILE A 180 -4.07 -10.44 8.43
C ILE A 180 -4.98 -10.30 7.22
N CYS A 181 -4.68 -9.37 6.29
CA CYS A 181 -5.45 -9.21 5.06
C CYS A 181 -5.46 -10.46 4.17
N CYS A 182 -4.50 -11.37 4.35
CA CYS A 182 -4.35 -12.63 3.61
C CYS A 182 -4.94 -13.85 4.33
N VAL A 183 -5.61 -13.70 5.48
CA VAL A 183 -6.20 -14.86 6.17
C VAL A 183 -7.20 -15.63 5.28
N PRO A 184 -7.29 -16.95 5.44
CA PRO A 184 -8.22 -17.78 4.67
C PRO A 184 -9.69 -17.36 4.87
N ARG A 185 -10.50 -17.47 3.81
CA ARG A 185 -11.95 -17.23 3.88
C ARG A 185 -12.68 -18.32 4.68
N HIS A 186 -12.29 -19.56 4.46
CA HIS A 186 -12.94 -20.71 5.08
C HIS A 186 -12.55 -20.79 6.57
N PRO A 187 -13.51 -20.86 7.50
CA PRO A 187 -13.23 -20.82 8.94
C PRO A 187 -12.36 -21.98 9.41
N ASN A 188 -12.54 -23.18 8.85
CA ASN A 188 -11.74 -24.37 9.22
C ASN A 188 -10.30 -24.36 8.67
N LYS A 189 -9.88 -23.33 7.92
CA LYS A 189 -8.49 -23.21 7.45
C LYS A 189 -7.72 -22.40 8.49
N PRO A 190 -6.65 -22.94 9.08
CA PRO A 190 -5.92 -22.27 10.15
C PRO A 190 -5.20 -21.02 9.63
N THR A 191 -4.90 -20.10 10.54
CA THR A 191 -4.11 -18.90 10.23
C THR A 191 -2.68 -19.26 9.90
N SER A 192 -1.94 -18.31 9.32
CA SER A 192 -0.51 -18.47 9.11
C SER A 192 0.22 -18.60 10.45
N PHE A 193 1.25 -19.44 10.48
CA PHE A 193 2.10 -19.65 11.65
C PHE A 193 2.72 -18.34 12.18
N GLU A 194 2.99 -17.38 11.29
CA GLU A 194 3.42 -16.02 11.63
C GLU A 194 2.47 -15.32 12.59
N LEU A 195 1.15 -15.40 12.37
CA LEU A 195 0.14 -14.77 13.22
C LEU A 195 -0.03 -15.53 14.54
N GLN A 196 0.07 -16.86 14.48
CA GLN A 196 -0.13 -17.74 15.64
C GLN A 196 0.93 -17.57 16.73
N LEU A 197 2.12 -17.10 16.40
CA LEU A 197 3.24 -16.94 17.34
C LEU A 197 3.64 -15.47 17.58
N LEU A 198 2.71 -14.54 17.33
CA LEU A 198 2.88 -13.17 17.81
C LEU A 198 3.07 -13.14 19.35
N PRO A 199 3.93 -12.25 19.89
CA PRO A 199 4.77 -11.27 19.18
C PRO A 199 6.16 -11.79 18.76
N ALA A 200 6.51 -13.05 19.03
CA ALA A 200 7.86 -13.61 18.80
C ALA A 200 8.30 -13.61 17.32
N THR A 201 7.33 -13.62 16.43
CA THR A 201 7.54 -13.61 14.97
C THR A 201 7.86 -12.22 14.44
N LEU A 202 7.58 -11.13 15.19
CA LEU A 202 7.92 -9.77 14.80
C LEU A 202 9.44 -9.68 14.49
N TRP A 203 9.82 -9.02 13.41
CA TRP A 203 11.20 -8.66 13.08
C TRP A 203 11.87 -7.90 14.20
N SER A 204 11.15 -6.99 14.88
CA SER A 204 11.66 -6.27 16.06
C SER A 204 12.12 -7.22 17.17
N ALA A 205 11.54 -8.43 17.29
CA ALA A 205 12.00 -9.43 18.26
C ALA A 205 13.44 -9.92 17.99
N GLN A 206 13.98 -9.71 16.79
CA GLN A 206 15.37 -10.05 16.46
C GLN A 206 16.38 -9.30 17.34
N VAL A 207 16.07 -8.05 17.74
CA VAL A 207 16.99 -7.23 18.54
C VAL A 207 17.34 -7.90 19.88
N PHE A 208 16.40 -8.65 20.46
CA PHE A 208 16.63 -9.40 21.69
C PHE A 208 17.65 -10.52 21.49
N SER A 209 17.57 -11.24 20.37
CA SER A 209 18.55 -12.30 20.05
C SER A 209 19.94 -11.74 19.77
N ASP A 210 20.01 -10.59 19.09
CA ASP A 210 21.28 -9.92 18.82
C ASP A 210 21.90 -9.36 20.11
N LEU A 211 21.09 -8.80 21.01
CA LEU A 211 21.54 -8.31 22.31
C LEU A 211 22.00 -9.43 23.23
N GLU A 212 21.27 -10.55 23.32
CA GLU A 212 21.68 -11.68 24.16
C GLU A 212 23.03 -12.27 23.74
N ARG A 213 23.34 -12.24 22.43
CA ARG A 213 24.64 -12.67 21.91
C ARG A 213 25.77 -11.74 22.34
N GLU A 214 25.50 -10.42 22.38
CA GLU A 214 26.50 -9.41 22.73
C GLU A 214 26.66 -9.25 24.25
N TRP A 215 25.55 -9.33 24.99
CA TRP A 215 25.48 -9.24 26.45
C TRP A 215 24.50 -10.28 27.02
N PRO A 216 24.99 -11.48 27.36
CA PRO A 216 24.16 -12.55 27.91
C PRO A 216 23.45 -12.12 29.21
N GLY A 217 22.16 -12.46 29.32
CA GLY A 217 21.32 -12.17 30.49
C GLY A 217 20.57 -10.84 30.45
N ILE A 218 20.77 -10.02 29.41
CA ILE A 218 20.07 -8.73 29.26
C ILE A 218 18.75 -8.89 28.52
N ALA A 219 18.64 -9.88 27.63
CA ALA A 219 17.47 -9.99 26.78
C ALA A 219 16.38 -10.88 27.40
N ASP A 220 15.22 -10.81 26.78
CA ASP A 220 14.04 -11.58 27.15
C ASP A 220 14.16 -13.02 26.64
N LYS A 221 14.53 -13.96 27.52
CA LYS A 221 14.82 -15.35 27.14
C LYS A 221 13.58 -16.05 26.57
N ASP A 222 12.42 -15.82 27.16
CA ASP A 222 11.16 -16.43 26.72
C ASP A 222 10.84 -16.03 25.27
N LEU A 223 10.99 -14.74 24.95
CA LEU A 223 10.78 -14.23 23.59
C LEU A 223 11.80 -14.82 22.59
N ILE A 224 13.06 -14.96 23.01
CA ILE A 224 14.12 -15.57 22.18
C ILE A 224 13.82 -17.05 21.91
N GLU A 225 13.41 -17.80 22.93
CA GLU A 225 13.06 -19.21 22.81
C GLU A 225 11.84 -19.41 21.91
N ALA A 226 10.78 -18.61 22.09
CA ALA A 226 9.61 -18.62 21.22
C ALA A 226 9.99 -18.31 19.76
N ARG A 227 10.90 -17.35 19.53
CA ARG A 227 11.40 -17.02 18.19
C ARG A 227 12.24 -18.16 17.59
N LYS A 228 13.10 -18.81 18.38
CA LYS A 228 13.85 -20.00 17.94
C LYS A 228 12.91 -21.13 17.56
N ALA A 229 11.89 -21.39 18.38
CA ALA A 229 10.84 -22.38 18.12
C ALA A 229 10.09 -22.06 16.82
N TYR A 230 9.81 -20.78 16.52
CA TYR A 230 9.23 -20.39 15.23
C TYR A 230 10.13 -20.78 14.04
N PHE A 231 11.42 -20.46 14.08
CA PHE A 231 12.32 -20.78 12.98
C PHE A 231 12.61 -22.28 12.84
N GLN A 232 12.55 -23.03 13.94
CA GLN A 232 12.63 -24.50 13.95
C GLN A 232 11.33 -25.13 13.44
N GLY A 233 10.17 -24.70 13.94
CA GLY A 233 8.85 -25.18 13.51
C GLY A 233 8.55 -24.90 12.03
N LYS A 234 9.10 -23.81 11.46
CA LYS A 234 9.08 -23.58 10.00
C LYS A 234 9.76 -24.69 9.21
N ARG A 235 10.75 -25.37 9.78
CA ARG A 235 11.42 -26.52 9.16
C ARG A 235 10.63 -27.80 9.36
N ASP A 236 9.95 -27.93 10.51
CA ASP A 236 9.29 -29.18 10.89
C ASP A 236 7.82 -29.29 10.40
N MET A 237 7.25 -28.23 9.82
CA MET A 237 5.90 -28.16 9.21
C MET A 237 4.72 -28.65 10.07
N ALA A 238 4.93 -29.06 11.32
CA ALA A 238 3.88 -29.40 12.26
C ALA A 238 3.12 -28.13 12.65
N ARG A 239 1.90 -27.97 12.12
CA ARG A 239 1.05 -26.83 12.45
C ARG A 239 0.55 -26.96 13.89
N PRO A 240 0.54 -25.87 14.67
CA PRO A 240 -0.19 -25.83 15.93
C PRO A 240 -1.66 -26.23 15.73
N SER A 241 -2.27 -26.77 16.78
CA SER A 241 -3.72 -26.95 16.85
C SER A 241 -4.47 -25.62 16.60
N GLU A 242 -5.78 -25.71 16.36
CA GLU A 242 -6.67 -24.54 16.23
C GLU A 242 -6.34 -23.48 17.30
N CYS A 243 -6.00 -22.27 16.86
CA CYS A 243 -5.64 -21.19 17.78
C CYS A 243 -6.89 -20.43 18.24
N ASP A 244 -6.80 -19.71 19.36
CA ASP A 244 -7.94 -18.99 19.94
C ASP A 244 -8.60 -18.01 18.95
N ALA A 245 -7.80 -17.39 18.06
CA ALA A 245 -8.31 -16.49 17.03
C ALA A 245 -9.16 -17.21 15.97
N ASP A 246 -8.79 -18.44 15.60
CA ASP A 246 -9.56 -19.26 14.65
C ASP A 246 -10.92 -19.66 15.25
N ARG A 247 -10.90 -20.08 16.52
CA ARG A 247 -12.11 -20.40 17.28
C ARG A 247 -13.03 -19.17 17.40
N LEU A 248 -12.49 -18.03 17.82
CA LEU A 248 -13.26 -16.80 18.02
C LEU A 248 -13.86 -16.27 16.70
N ALA A 249 -13.11 -16.35 15.59
CA ALA A 249 -13.63 -15.97 14.27
C ALA A 249 -14.80 -16.87 13.83
N LYS A 250 -14.73 -18.17 14.13
CA LYS A 250 -15.81 -19.12 13.86
C LYS A 250 -17.05 -18.85 14.72
N GLU A 251 -16.86 -18.57 16.01
CA GLU A 251 -17.94 -18.18 16.93
C GLU A 251 -18.63 -16.88 16.47
N ARG A 252 -17.85 -15.87 16.06
CA ARG A 252 -18.39 -14.60 15.52
C ARG A 252 -19.18 -14.83 14.22
N LEU A 253 -18.72 -15.74 13.35
CA LEU A 253 -19.45 -16.10 12.14
C LEU A 253 -20.76 -16.84 12.47
N ASP A 254 -20.73 -17.82 13.36
CA ASP A 254 -21.92 -18.58 13.75
C ASP A 254 -22.96 -17.67 14.41
N ALA A 255 -22.55 -16.77 15.29
CA ALA A 255 -23.42 -15.76 15.91
C ALA A 255 -24.03 -14.78 14.88
N LEU A 256 -23.26 -14.37 13.85
CA LEU A 256 -23.80 -13.56 12.75
C LEU A 256 -24.85 -14.33 11.95
N VAL A 257 -24.57 -15.60 11.61
CA VAL A 257 -25.52 -16.46 10.90
C VAL A 257 -26.80 -16.63 11.73
N ASP A 258 -26.70 -16.86 13.04
CA ASP A 258 -27.84 -16.91 13.96
C ASP A 258 -28.67 -15.63 13.90
N LYS A 259 -28.02 -14.47 13.91
CA LYS A 259 -28.69 -13.16 13.83
C LYS A 259 -29.41 -12.95 12.49
N ILE A 260 -28.78 -13.34 11.38
CA ILE A 260 -29.38 -13.24 10.04
C ILE A 260 -30.61 -14.16 9.93
N VAL A 261 -30.47 -15.41 10.35
CA VAL A 261 -31.55 -16.41 10.30
C VAL A 261 -32.71 -16.01 11.23
N GLY A 262 -32.40 -15.41 12.39
CA GLY A 262 -33.43 -14.92 13.30
C GLY A 262 -34.20 -13.71 12.80
N ALA A 263 -33.57 -12.83 12.03
CA ALA A 263 -34.25 -11.68 11.44
C ALA A 263 -35.36 -12.07 10.44
N VAL A 264 -35.38 -13.32 9.97
CA VAL A 264 -36.36 -13.86 9.02
C VAL A 264 -37.18 -15.01 9.60
N ASP A 265 -37.18 -15.18 10.92
CA ASP A 265 -37.95 -16.21 11.66
C ASP A 265 -37.68 -17.64 11.17
N ALA A 266 -36.46 -17.92 10.68
CA ALA A 266 -36.10 -19.19 10.06
C ALA A 266 -35.15 -20.05 10.91
N HIS A 267 -35.16 -19.88 12.24
CA HIS A 267 -34.23 -20.54 13.18
C HIS A 267 -34.14 -22.07 13.01
N ASP A 268 -35.28 -22.73 12.78
CA ASP A 268 -35.36 -24.18 12.63
C ASP A 268 -35.04 -24.66 11.19
N ASN A 269 -34.91 -23.73 10.24
CA ASN A 269 -34.64 -24.06 8.85
C ASN A 269 -33.14 -24.25 8.60
N LYS A 270 -32.69 -25.51 8.72
CA LYS A 270 -31.29 -25.91 8.51
C LYS A 270 -30.76 -25.55 7.12
N ALA A 271 -31.60 -25.56 6.08
CA ALA A 271 -31.20 -25.24 4.72
C ALA A 271 -30.89 -23.75 4.55
N VAL A 272 -31.76 -22.87 5.07
CA VAL A 272 -31.53 -21.41 5.07
C VAL A 272 -30.26 -21.06 5.87
N ARG A 273 -30.09 -21.66 7.05
CA ARG A 273 -28.86 -21.48 7.85
C ARG A 273 -27.60 -21.87 7.08
N HIS A 274 -27.63 -23.05 6.44
CA HIS A 274 -26.49 -23.54 5.67
C HIS A 274 -26.19 -22.62 4.49
N PHE A 275 -27.22 -22.19 3.75
CA PHE A 275 -27.08 -21.26 2.63
C PHE A 275 -26.45 -19.93 3.05
N VAL A 276 -26.98 -19.27 4.10
CA VAL A 276 -26.45 -18.00 4.62
C VAL A 276 -24.99 -18.14 5.03
N LYS A 277 -24.65 -19.24 5.72
CA LYS A 277 -23.25 -19.52 6.11
C LYS A 277 -22.35 -19.67 4.88
N CYS A 278 -22.79 -20.40 3.87
CA CYS A 278 -22.03 -20.57 2.62
C CYS A 278 -21.83 -19.24 1.87
N SER A 279 -22.87 -18.41 1.75
CA SER A 279 -22.75 -17.07 1.13
C SER A 279 -21.78 -16.19 1.92
N CYS A 280 -21.89 -16.14 3.25
CA CYS A 280 -20.98 -15.37 4.11
C CYS A 280 -19.51 -15.82 3.95
N VAL A 281 -19.26 -17.12 3.79
CA VAL A 281 -17.91 -17.66 3.54
C VAL A 281 -17.43 -17.31 2.13
N ALA A 282 -18.26 -17.55 1.12
CA ALA A 282 -17.91 -17.36 -0.29
C ALA A 282 -17.60 -15.90 -0.60
N ARG A 283 -18.50 -14.98 -0.20
CA ARG A 283 -18.39 -13.52 -0.42
C ARG A 283 -17.42 -12.82 0.50
N GLY A 284 -16.89 -13.50 1.51
CA GLY A 284 -15.78 -13.03 2.33
C GLY A 284 -16.15 -12.33 3.63
N VAL A 285 -17.40 -12.39 4.08
CA VAL A 285 -17.83 -11.95 5.42
C VAL A 285 -17.05 -12.70 6.52
N SER A 286 -16.91 -14.03 6.38
CA SER A 286 -16.10 -14.87 7.28
C SER A 286 -14.65 -14.36 7.38
N LYS A 287 -14.05 -13.99 6.25
CA LYS A 287 -12.70 -13.42 6.20
C LYS A 287 -12.62 -12.08 6.91
N ALA A 288 -13.61 -11.22 6.70
CA ALA A 288 -13.63 -9.88 7.27
C ALA A 288 -13.76 -9.94 8.81
N LEU A 289 -14.62 -10.83 9.34
CA LEU A 289 -14.72 -11.09 10.78
C LEU A 289 -13.41 -11.60 11.38
N ARG A 290 -12.70 -12.48 10.66
CA ARG A 290 -11.40 -12.97 11.09
C ARG A 290 -10.33 -11.89 11.09
N ILE A 291 -10.33 -11.01 10.10
CA ILE A 291 -9.43 -9.84 10.03
C ILE A 291 -9.59 -8.98 11.28
N GLU A 292 -10.82 -8.78 11.75
CA GLU A 292 -11.06 -8.03 12.97
C GLU A 292 -10.46 -8.69 14.22
N VAL A 293 -10.64 -10.01 14.39
CA VAL A 293 -10.05 -10.76 15.51
C VAL A 293 -8.52 -10.66 15.48
N GLU A 294 -7.92 -10.84 14.31
CA GLU A 294 -6.46 -10.78 14.18
C GLU A 294 -5.92 -9.35 14.33
N ALA A 295 -6.70 -8.32 13.97
CA ALA A 295 -6.31 -6.92 14.19
C ALA A 295 -6.28 -6.56 15.68
N GLU A 296 -7.25 -7.06 16.46
CA GLU A 296 -7.26 -6.94 17.92
C GLU A 296 -6.03 -7.61 18.55
N ARG A 297 -5.74 -8.84 18.13
CA ARG A 297 -4.56 -9.57 18.60
C ARG A 297 -3.24 -8.89 18.22
N LEU A 298 -3.14 -8.35 16.99
CA LEU A 298 -1.96 -7.60 16.57
C LEU A 298 -1.75 -6.36 17.45
N HIS A 299 -2.83 -5.61 17.73
CA HIS A 299 -2.77 -4.44 18.60
C HIS A 299 -2.26 -4.80 20.01
N GLU A 300 -2.77 -5.87 20.61
CA GLU A 300 -2.26 -6.37 21.90
C GLU A 300 -0.77 -6.77 21.82
N SER A 301 -0.38 -7.47 20.76
CA SER A 301 1.00 -7.92 20.53
C SER A 301 1.96 -6.75 20.34
N VAL A 302 1.53 -5.67 19.69
CA VAL A 302 2.30 -4.43 19.53
C VAL A 302 2.52 -3.77 20.90
N ARG A 303 1.48 -3.68 21.74
CA ARG A 303 1.60 -3.13 23.12
C ARG A 303 2.55 -3.95 23.98
N GLU A 304 2.47 -5.27 23.88
CA GLU A 304 3.39 -6.17 24.56
C GLU A 304 4.83 -5.96 24.10
N MET A 305 5.06 -5.85 22.79
CA MET A 305 6.39 -5.59 22.23
C MET A 305 6.96 -4.24 22.69
N ILE A 306 6.14 -3.18 22.71
CA ILE A 306 6.55 -1.85 23.24
C ILE A 306 6.98 -1.98 24.70
N LYS A 307 6.21 -2.69 25.54
CA LYS A 307 6.56 -2.92 26.95
C LYS A 307 7.89 -3.66 27.09
N ARG A 308 8.10 -4.72 26.31
CA ARG A 308 9.35 -5.51 26.31
C ARG A 308 10.55 -4.67 25.85
N LEU A 309 10.38 -3.84 24.81
CA LEU A 309 11.43 -2.94 24.31
C LEU A 309 11.78 -1.83 25.31
N ARG A 310 10.81 -1.27 26.03
CA ARG A 310 11.08 -0.32 27.12
C ARG A 310 11.85 -0.96 28.27
N GLY A 311 11.42 -2.15 28.71
CA GLY A 311 12.16 -2.89 29.74
C GLY A 311 13.59 -3.26 29.29
N LEU A 312 13.80 -3.48 27.99
CA LEU A 312 15.12 -3.66 27.41
C LEU A 312 15.94 -2.37 27.41
N GLN A 313 15.32 -1.24 27.05
CA GLN A 313 15.93 0.10 27.10
C GLN A 313 16.45 0.42 28.51
N ASP A 314 15.65 0.14 29.55
CA ASP A 314 16.03 0.34 30.95
C ASP A 314 17.27 -0.50 31.31
N ARG A 315 17.29 -1.79 30.94
CA ARG A 315 18.45 -2.67 31.18
C ARG A 315 19.69 -2.27 30.40
N LEU A 316 19.55 -1.69 29.21
CA LEU A 316 20.68 -1.15 28.44
C LEU A 316 21.35 0.02 29.18
N LEU A 317 20.61 0.79 30.00
CA LEU A 317 21.20 1.86 30.82
C LEU A 317 22.10 1.32 31.94
N GLU A 318 21.87 0.07 32.38
CA GLU A 318 22.62 -0.60 33.44
C GLU A 318 23.92 -1.26 32.94
N VAL A 319 24.09 -1.38 31.61
CA VAL A 319 25.27 -2.04 31.02
C VAL A 319 26.54 -1.26 31.31
N THR A 320 27.52 -1.95 31.91
CA THR A 320 28.84 -1.39 32.19
C THR A 320 29.61 -1.11 30.90
N LYS A 321 30.29 0.03 30.86
CA LYS A 321 30.99 0.55 29.69
C LYS A 321 32.47 0.26 29.81
N ASP A 322 32.80 -1.02 29.95
CA ASP A 322 34.16 -1.47 30.30
C ASP A 322 35.16 -1.34 29.15
N SER A 323 34.66 -1.08 27.95
CA SER A 323 35.48 -0.71 26.80
C SER A 323 34.75 0.29 25.89
N PRO A 324 35.49 1.09 25.11
CA PRO A 324 34.89 1.92 24.06
C PRO A 324 33.99 1.09 23.14
N GLN A 325 34.38 -0.17 22.83
CA GLN A 325 33.67 -1.05 21.90
C GLN A 325 32.34 -1.55 22.45
N ALA A 326 32.29 -1.85 23.74
CA ALA A 326 31.03 -2.10 24.44
C ALA A 326 30.15 -0.85 24.42
N TYR A 327 30.70 0.34 24.70
CA TYR A 327 29.92 1.58 24.65
C TYR A 327 29.34 1.89 23.27
N TYR A 328 30.16 1.77 22.22
CA TYR A 328 29.72 2.05 20.86
C TYR A 328 28.60 1.11 20.41
N LYS A 329 28.73 -0.19 20.71
CA LYS A 329 27.66 -1.16 20.50
C LYS A 329 26.42 -0.77 21.30
N LEU A 330 26.58 -0.37 22.56
CA LEU A 330 25.47 -0.01 23.44
C LEU A 330 24.66 1.15 22.84
N VAL A 331 25.34 2.24 22.47
CA VAL A 331 24.71 3.40 21.82
C VAL A 331 23.98 3.00 20.54
N ARG A 332 24.59 2.11 19.73
CA ARG A 332 23.96 1.59 18.50
C ARG A 332 22.64 0.88 18.79
N PHE A 333 22.61 -0.01 19.78
CA PHE A 333 21.38 -0.72 20.14
C PHE A 333 20.34 0.21 20.77
N THR A 334 20.74 1.17 21.61
CA THR A 334 19.82 2.17 22.18
C THR A 334 19.14 2.96 21.06
N CYS A 335 19.90 3.53 20.12
CA CYS A 335 19.36 4.24 18.96
C CYS A 335 18.38 3.38 18.14
N GLN A 336 18.70 2.10 17.94
CA GLN A 336 17.84 1.16 17.23
C GLN A 336 16.53 0.90 17.98
N VAL A 337 16.60 0.61 19.28
CA VAL A 337 15.44 0.32 20.14
C VAL A 337 14.54 1.56 20.26
N ASP A 338 15.10 2.75 20.44
CA ASP A 338 14.36 4.00 20.55
C ASP A 338 13.53 4.27 19.28
N ALA A 339 14.14 4.09 18.11
CA ALA A 339 13.45 4.25 16.84
C ALA A 339 12.35 3.21 16.62
N MET A 340 12.57 1.94 17.03
CA MET A 340 11.53 0.91 17.02
C MET A 340 10.34 1.30 17.89
N ILE A 341 10.60 1.74 19.13
CA ILE A 341 9.55 2.14 20.08
C ILE A 341 8.71 3.27 19.51
N LYS A 342 9.34 4.30 18.93
CA LYS A 342 8.63 5.44 18.31
C LYS A 342 7.65 4.99 17.22
N VAL A 343 8.10 4.15 16.28
CA VAL A 343 7.25 3.65 15.19
C VAL A 343 6.16 2.71 15.69
N LEU A 344 6.45 1.85 16.68
CA LEU A 344 5.46 0.94 17.25
C LEU A 344 4.39 1.68 18.07
N LEU A 345 4.74 2.77 18.76
CA LEU A 345 3.76 3.63 19.45
C LEU A 345 2.78 4.27 18.47
N ASP A 346 3.27 4.70 17.31
CA ASP A 346 2.41 5.23 16.25
C ASP A 346 1.50 4.13 15.69
N LEU A 347 2.05 2.93 15.41
CA LEU A 347 1.24 1.78 15.00
C LEU A 347 0.17 1.41 16.03
N ASP A 348 0.49 1.42 17.33
CA ASP A 348 -0.45 1.18 18.44
C ASP A 348 -1.62 2.17 18.40
N LEU A 349 -1.31 3.47 18.31
CA LEU A 349 -2.30 4.54 18.19
C LEU A 349 -3.24 4.33 17.00
N TRP A 350 -2.69 4.00 15.84
CA TRP A 350 -3.48 3.87 14.61
C TRP A 350 -4.29 2.58 14.54
N LEU A 351 -3.77 1.46 15.06
CA LEU A 351 -4.56 0.24 15.21
C LEU A 351 -5.74 0.47 16.16
N LYS A 352 -5.54 1.25 17.24
CA LYS A 352 -6.62 1.64 18.15
C LYS A 352 -7.69 2.46 17.42
N ARG A 353 -7.31 3.57 16.76
CA ARG A 353 -8.26 4.47 16.08
C ARG A 353 -9.05 3.79 14.97
N VAL A 354 -8.38 3.00 14.13
CA VAL A 354 -9.03 2.25 13.06
C VAL A 354 -10.04 1.22 13.62
N ARG A 355 -9.81 0.69 14.82
CA ARG A 355 -10.77 -0.21 15.49
C ARG A 355 -11.94 0.52 16.14
N GLU A 356 -11.70 1.72 16.68
CA GLU A 356 -12.73 2.54 17.33
C GLU A 356 -13.66 3.23 16.31
N GLU A 357 -13.12 3.67 15.17
CA GLU A 357 -13.85 4.31 14.07
C GLU A 357 -13.63 3.56 12.74
N PRO A 358 -14.08 2.30 12.60
CA PRO A 358 -13.73 1.47 11.45
C PRO A 358 -14.42 1.87 10.15
N THR A 359 -15.56 2.57 10.23
CA THR A 359 -16.29 3.08 9.05
C THR A 359 -15.69 4.36 8.48
N ARG A 360 -14.85 5.06 9.25
CA ARG A 360 -14.10 6.22 8.76
C ARG A 360 -12.88 5.73 7.99
N LEU A 361 -12.68 6.25 6.79
CA LEU A 361 -11.47 5.96 6.02
C LEU A 361 -10.32 6.82 6.54
N TRP A 362 -9.36 6.20 7.24
CA TRP A 362 -8.19 6.88 7.79
C TRP A 362 -7.02 6.92 6.83
N PHE A 363 -6.88 5.88 6.00
CA PHE A 363 -5.73 5.70 5.12
C PHE A 363 -6.18 5.47 3.68
N GLY A 364 -5.42 6.00 2.72
CA GLY A 364 -5.56 5.75 1.29
C GLY A 364 -4.17 5.63 0.66
N ALA A 365 -3.95 4.59 -0.13
CA ALA A 365 -2.67 4.36 -0.78
C ALA A 365 -2.84 3.43 -1.98
N ALA A 366 -2.08 3.65 -3.05
CA ALA A 366 -2.06 2.77 -4.20
C ALA A 366 -1.14 1.55 -3.98
N ASP A 367 -1.30 0.51 -4.79
CA ASP A 367 -0.84 -0.82 -4.42
C ASP A 367 0.63 -1.17 -4.77
N ARG A 368 1.46 -0.30 -5.39
CA ARG A 368 2.90 -0.65 -5.60
C ARG A 368 4.00 0.39 -5.79
N ASP A 369 3.75 1.64 -6.12
CA ASP A 369 4.86 2.56 -6.43
C ASP A 369 5.06 3.56 -5.31
N ALA A 370 6.27 3.65 -4.73
CA ALA A 370 6.65 4.59 -3.66
C ALA A 370 6.39 6.08 -3.96
N SER A 371 5.84 6.38 -5.12
CA SER A 371 5.40 7.69 -5.57
C SER A 371 3.90 7.84 -5.62
N ALA A 372 3.12 6.81 -5.33
CA ALA A 372 1.70 6.96 -5.39
C ALA A 372 1.18 7.88 -4.29
N GLY A 373 0.14 8.65 -4.61
CA GLY A 373 -0.52 9.52 -3.65
C GLY A 373 -0.88 8.74 -2.38
N LEU A 374 -0.43 9.27 -1.25
CA LEU A 374 -0.67 8.76 0.08
C LEU A 374 -1.64 9.70 0.76
N PHE A 375 -2.81 9.19 1.10
CA PHE A 375 -3.66 9.81 2.09
C PHE A 375 -3.32 9.18 3.44
N VAL A 376 -2.65 9.94 4.29
CA VAL A 376 -2.39 9.59 5.69
C VAL A 376 -2.87 10.73 6.57
N PRO A 377 -3.36 10.45 7.79
CA PRO A 377 -3.76 11.50 8.70
C PRO A 377 -2.57 12.39 9.10
N PRO A 378 -2.78 13.68 9.41
CA PRO A 378 -1.69 14.62 9.73
C PRO A 378 -0.79 14.19 10.90
N ASP A 379 -1.33 13.43 11.84
CA ASP A 379 -0.62 12.92 13.02
C ASP A 379 0.01 11.53 12.81
N PHE A 380 -0.02 10.98 11.59
CA PHE A 380 0.75 9.79 11.18
C PHE A 380 2.19 10.22 10.80
N GLU A 381 2.95 10.71 11.78
CA GLU A 381 4.21 11.42 11.51
C GLU A 381 5.48 10.68 11.97
N ALA A 382 5.38 9.61 12.77
CA ALA A 382 6.56 9.05 13.45
C ALA A 382 7.64 8.56 12.48
N VAL A 383 7.25 7.89 11.39
CA VAL A 383 8.20 7.41 10.38
C VAL A 383 8.74 8.57 9.54
N ALA A 384 7.88 9.52 9.17
CA ALA A 384 8.26 10.70 8.38
C ALA A 384 9.28 11.55 9.14
N SER A 385 9.01 11.87 10.41
CA SER A 385 9.91 12.62 11.29
C SER A 385 11.29 11.98 11.43
N ILE A 386 11.35 10.64 11.56
CA ILE A 386 12.64 9.92 11.58
C ILE A 386 13.34 10.04 10.22
N HIS A 387 12.63 9.85 9.11
CA HIS A 387 13.23 9.95 7.77
C HIS A 387 13.76 11.36 7.49
N ASP A 388 13.03 12.39 7.87
CA ASP A 388 13.41 13.80 7.69
C ASP A 388 14.68 14.14 8.47
N GLY A 389 14.75 13.76 9.76
CA GLY A 389 15.95 13.98 10.58
C GLY A 389 17.17 13.23 10.04
N LEU A 390 16.99 12.04 9.48
CA LEU A 390 18.05 11.28 8.84
C LEU A 390 18.51 11.88 7.50
N GLU A 391 17.58 12.41 6.69
CA GLU A 391 17.93 13.13 5.47
C GLU A 391 18.69 14.43 5.79
N GLU A 392 18.34 15.14 6.87
CA GLU A 392 19.08 16.32 7.32
C GLU A 392 20.55 15.96 7.63
N ILE A 393 20.78 14.85 8.34
CA ILE A 393 22.13 14.35 8.62
C ILE A 393 22.88 14.03 7.32
N LEU A 394 22.23 13.36 6.36
CA LEU A 394 22.84 13.08 5.06
C LEU A 394 23.16 14.35 4.27
N GLN A 395 22.26 15.34 4.27
CA GLN A 395 22.47 16.61 3.60
C GLN A 395 23.64 17.37 4.21
N ARG A 396 23.70 17.44 5.55
CA ARG A 396 24.78 18.10 6.31
C ARG A 396 26.16 17.55 5.94
N TRP A 397 26.27 16.23 5.78
CA TRP A 397 27.55 15.55 5.54
C TRP A 397 27.83 15.20 4.08
N ARG A 398 26.92 15.57 3.16
CA ARG A 398 27.08 15.33 1.73
C ARG A 398 28.36 15.95 1.16
N PRO A 399 28.74 17.20 1.46
CA PRO A 399 29.95 17.79 0.89
C PRO A 399 31.22 17.01 1.22
N GLN A 400 31.34 16.52 2.46
CA GLN A 400 32.48 15.72 2.92
C GLN A 400 32.51 14.35 2.23
N LEU A 401 31.34 13.72 2.06
CA LEU A 401 31.24 12.49 1.28
C LEU A 401 31.72 12.71 -0.16
N GLU A 402 31.20 13.74 -0.83
CA GLU A 402 31.52 14.04 -2.22
C GLU A 402 33.00 14.35 -2.41
N ALA A 403 33.60 15.10 -1.48
CA ALA A 403 35.03 15.40 -1.49
C ALA A 403 35.89 14.12 -1.47
N ARG A 404 35.55 13.16 -0.60
CA ARG A 404 36.26 11.88 -0.50
C ARG A 404 36.06 11.01 -1.73
N LEU A 405 34.85 11.00 -2.26
CA LEU A 405 34.52 10.24 -3.45
C LEU A 405 35.28 10.77 -4.68
N ARG A 406 35.49 12.09 -4.77
CA ARG A 406 36.27 12.73 -5.85
C ARG A 406 37.77 12.40 -5.81
N ASP A 407 38.26 11.80 -4.73
CA ASP A 407 39.62 11.27 -4.60
C ASP A 407 39.60 9.73 -4.59
N PRO A 408 39.31 9.08 -5.74
CA PRO A 408 39.20 7.62 -5.82
C PRO A 408 40.55 6.90 -5.62
N ASP A 409 41.65 7.64 -5.72
CA ASP A 409 43.01 7.11 -5.56
C ASP A 409 43.45 7.09 -4.10
N ASN A 410 42.65 7.66 -3.18
CA ASN A 410 42.88 7.54 -1.76
C ASN A 410 42.85 6.06 -1.33
N PRO A 411 43.98 5.50 -0.88
CA PRO A 411 44.09 4.07 -0.58
C PRO A 411 43.20 3.63 0.60
N GLU A 412 42.87 4.55 1.52
CA GLU A 412 42.03 4.28 2.69
C GLU A 412 40.59 3.97 2.28
N TYR A 413 40.06 4.69 1.29
CA TYR A 413 38.67 4.55 0.84
C TYR A 413 38.52 3.58 -0.33
N ALA A 414 39.56 3.41 -1.15
CA ALA A 414 39.54 2.51 -2.31
C ALA A 414 39.17 1.06 -1.96
N ALA A 415 39.56 0.59 -0.76
CA ALA A 415 39.22 -0.74 -0.27
C ALA A 415 37.72 -0.95 -0.03
N TYR A 416 37.00 0.10 0.38
CA TYR A 416 35.55 0.05 0.66
C TYR A 416 34.70 0.29 -0.60
N LEU A 417 35.23 1.05 -1.56
CA LEU A 417 34.57 1.35 -2.83
C LEU A 417 34.64 0.18 -3.82
N LYS A 418 35.77 -0.53 -3.89
CA LYS A 418 35.96 -1.64 -4.85
C LYS A 418 35.10 -2.85 -4.49
N GLY A 419 34.55 -3.52 -5.50
CA GLY A 419 33.77 -4.74 -5.30
C GLY A 419 33.47 -5.44 -6.61
N ARG A 420 32.44 -6.30 -6.65
CA ARG A 420 32.14 -7.16 -7.82
C ARG A 420 31.01 -6.64 -8.72
N LYS A 421 30.32 -5.55 -8.36
CA LYS A 421 29.16 -5.05 -9.10
C LYS A 421 29.59 -3.99 -10.11
N ALA A 422 29.44 -4.28 -11.40
CA ALA A 422 29.79 -3.33 -12.46
C ALA A 422 28.70 -2.27 -12.68
N CYS A 423 29.11 -1.01 -12.79
CA CYS A 423 28.24 0.09 -13.22
C CYS A 423 27.86 -0.06 -14.69
N LYS A 424 26.59 0.14 -15.04
CA LYS A 424 26.11 0.09 -16.44
C LYS A 424 26.66 1.23 -17.31
N ARG A 425 27.00 2.38 -16.70
CA ARG A 425 27.51 3.57 -17.40
C ARG A 425 29.04 3.56 -17.52
N CYS A 426 29.76 3.62 -16.41
CA CYS A 426 31.24 3.67 -16.43
C CYS A 426 31.93 2.31 -16.45
N ARG A 427 31.20 1.18 -16.31
CA ARG A 427 31.74 -0.20 -16.28
C ARG A 427 32.68 -0.54 -15.11
N ALA A 428 33.10 0.44 -14.32
CA ALA A 428 33.89 0.21 -13.10
C ALA A 428 33.12 -0.66 -12.10
N GLN A 429 33.88 -1.43 -11.31
CA GLN A 429 33.33 -2.38 -10.33
C GLN A 429 33.35 -1.78 -8.92
N TYR A 430 32.21 -1.84 -8.25
CA TYR A 430 32.02 -1.30 -6.91
C TYR A 430 31.47 -2.35 -5.95
N SER A 431 31.60 -2.08 -4.65
CA SER A 431 30.91 -2.84 -3.61
C SER A 431 29.40 -2.58 -3.69
N LYS A 432 28.61 -3.53 -3.18
CA LYS A 432 27.14 -3.52 -3.32
C LYS A 432 26.48 -2.22 -2.86
N PRO A 433 26.89 -1.56 -1.76
CA PRO A 433 26.28 -0.31 -1.32
C PRO A 433 26.37 0.81 -2.37
N PHE A 434 27.45 0.86 -3.16
CA PHE A 434 27.73 1.95 -4.10
C PHE A 434 27.17 1.73 -5.50
N VAL A 435 26.38 0.66 -5.73
CA VAL A 435 25.65 0.45 -6.98
C VAL A 435 24.15 0.51 -6.72
N ALA A 436 23.48 1.47 -7.35
CA ALA A 436 22.04 1.64 -7.32
C ALA A 436 21.29 0.46 -7.97
N ASN A 437 20.02 0.30 -7.62
CA ASN A 437 19.19 -0.79 -8.20
C ASN A 437 19.00 -0.62 -9.72
N ASN A 438 19.11 0.61 -10.21
CA ASN A 438 19.10 0.93 -11.63
C ASN A 438 20.39 0.42 -12.36
N GLY A 439 21.43 0.05 -11.60
CA GLY A 439 22.70 -0.48 -12.07
C GLY A 439 23.78 0.58 -12.29
N LEU A 440 23.55 1.84 -11.90
CA LEU A 440 24.57 2.88 -11.89
C LEU A 440 25.37 2.83 -10.59
N CYS A 441 26.65 3.16 -10.66
CA CYS A 441 27.38 3.49 -9.44
C CYS A 441 26.92 4.85 -8.92
N TYR A 442 27.15 5.07 -7.63
CA TYR A 442 26.86 6.32 -6.93
C TYR A 442 27.36 7.56 -7.71
N PHE A 443 28.58 7.51 -8.25
CA PHE A 443 29.16 8.59 -9.05
C PHE A 443 28.37 8.93 -10.31
N CYS A 444 28.04 7.90 -11.09
CA CYS A 444 27.31 8.06 -12.34
C CYS A 444 25.88 8.56 -12.10
N GLU A 445 25.29 8.15 -10.97
CA GLU A 445 23.98 8.65 -10.53
C GLU A 445 24.06 10.09 -10.04
N LEU A 446 24.99 10.42 -9.15
CA LEU A 446 25.20 11.77 -8.63
C LEU A 446 25.46 12.76 -9.78
N THR A 447 26.40 12.43 -10.67
CA THR A 447 26.70 13.27 -11.85
C THR A 447 25.45 13.51 -12.70
N ALA A 448 24.61 12.48 -12.88
CA ALA A 448 23.36 12.63 -13.63
C ALA A 448 22.37 13.56 -12.91
N ARG A 449 22.26 13.45 -11.58
CA ARG A 449 21.40 14.30 -10.75
C ARG A 449 21.91 15.74 -10.70
N ASP A 450 23.21 15.97 -10.57
CA ASP A 450 23.82 17.30 -10.58
C ASP A 450 23.68 17.97 -11.94
N THR A 451 23.83 17.22 -13.03
CA THR A 451 23.57 17.73 -14.38
C THR A 451 22.10 18.18 -14.52
N ALA A 452 21.17 17.41 -13.94
CA ALA A 452 19.76 17.78 -13.91
C ALA A 452 19.51 18.99 -13.01
N ALA A 453 20.14 19.08 -11.83
CA ALA A 453 20.01 20.23 -10.94
C ALA A 453 20.57 21.52 -11.57
N ALA A 454 21.72 21.44 -12.23
CA ALA A 454 22.32 22.55 -12.96
C ALA A 454 21.43 23.02 -14.13
N ALA A 455 20.82 22.08 -14.85
CA ALA A 455 19.84 22.40 -15.88
C ALA A 455 18.57 23.05 -15.28
N ALA A 456 18.09 22.57 -14.13
CA ALA A 456 16.94 23.14 -13.42
C ALA A 456 17.21 24.57 -12.94
N ALA A 457 18.42 24.85 -12.45
CA ALA A 457 18.82 26.19 -12.00
C ALA A 457 18.89 27.23 -13.13
N GLN A 458 18.98 26.79 -14.39
CA GLN A 458 18.93 27.65 -15.56
C GLN A 458 17.49 27.94 -16.02
N LEU A 459 16.49 27.27 -15.44
CA LEU A 459 15.08 27.52 -15.72
C LEU A 459 14.62 28.78 -14.97
N SER A 460 13.76 29.58 -15.61
CA SER A 460 13.09 30.68 -14.92
C SER A 460 12.13 30.12 -13.86
N GLU A 461 11.82 30.91 -12.83
CA GLU A 461 10.82 30.55 -11.82
C GLU A 461 9.45 30.23 -12.47
N THR A 462 9.10 30.95 -13.53
CA THR A 462 7.92 30.66 -14.36
C THR A 462 7.98 29.30 -15.03
N ALA A 463 9.15 28.86 -15.51
CA ALA A 463 9.33 27.54 -16.12
C ALA A 463 9.29 26.39 -15.08
N LEU A 464 9.75 26.66 -13.85
CA LEU A 464 9.63 25.74 -12.72
C LEU A 464 8.18 25.60 -12.24
N GLN A 465 7.44 26.71 -12.19
CA GLN A 465 6.02 26.73 -11.85
C GLN A 465 5.14 26.15 -12.96
N SER A 466 5.58 26.21 -14.22
CA SER A 466 4.89 25.59 -15.36
C SER A 466 5.21 24.10 -15.54
N GLY A 467 5.85 23.45 -14.56
CA GLY A 467 6.20 22.02 -14.60
C GLY A 467 7.02 21.61 -15.81
N LEU A 468 7.93 22.48 -16.29
CA LEU A 468 8.86 22.13 -17.34
C LEU A 468 9.74 20.97 -16.85
N LEU A 469 9.75 19.87 -17.61
CA LEU A 469 10.51 18.68 -17.27
C LEU A 469 11.80 18.71 -18.06
N MET A 470 12.85 18.12 -17.49
CA MET A 470 14.16 18.03 -18.13
C MET A 470 14.39 16.65 -18.72
N ASP A 471 15.34 16.55 -19.62
CA ASP A 471 15.76 15.28 -20.17
C ASP A 471 16.30 14.36 -19.08
N CYS A 472 15.95 13.08 -19.16
CA CYS A 472 16.44 12.09 -18.22
C CYS A 472 17.92 11.83 -18.46
N THR A 473 18.76 12.41 -17.62
CA THR A 473 20.22 12.22 -17.60
C THR A 473 20.64 10.81 -17.14
N LEU A 474 19.71 10.03 -16.58
CA LEU A 474 19.95 8.64 -16.19
C LEU A 474 19.93 7.69 -17.41
N GLN A 475 19.14 7.99 -18.46
CA GLN A 475 19.07 7.26 -19.74
C GLN A 475 18.87 5.72 -19.70
N LEU A 476 18.38 5.13 -18.60
CA LEU A 476 18.30 3.66 -18.44
C LEU A 476 17.00 3.04 -18.96
N ARG A 477 15.87 3.72 -18.81
CA ARG A 477 14.52 3.19 -19.12
C ARG A 477 13.61 4.16 -19.91
N CYS A 478 14.01 5.42 -20.03
CA CYS A 478 13.19 6.48 -20.63
C CYS A 478 13.19 6.48 -22.16
N VAL A 479 14.07 5.69 -22.79
CA VAL A 479 14.10 5.52 -24.24
C VAL A 479 13.26 4.29 -24.60
N PRO A 480 12.14 4.43 -25.33
CA PRO A 480 11.38 3.29 -25.78
C PRO A 480 12.25 2.38 -26.65
N LYS A 481 12.17 1.06 -26.46
CA LYS A 481 12.84 0.11 -27.35
C LYS A 481 12.35 0.34 -28.79
N GLY A 482 13.25 0.81 -29.66
CA GLY A 482 12.98 1.02 -31.09
C GLY A 482 12.43 2.39 -31.48
N ALA A 483 12.37 3.38 -30.57
CA ALA A 483 11.95 4.73 -30.96
C ALA A 483 13.11 5.52 -31.61
N THR A 484 12.85 6.04 -32.81
CA THR A 484 13.68 7.05 -33.51
C THR A 484 13.38 8.48 -33.08
N LYS A 485 12.43 8.69 -32.17
CA LYS A 485 12.05 10.02 -31.65
C LYS A 485 12.96 10.45 -30.50
N ALA A 486 13.23 11.76 -30.42
CA ALA A 486 13.97 12.37 -29.32
C ALA A 486 13.36 11.94 -27.96
N PRO A 487 14.21 11.69 -26.94
CA PRO A 487 13.72 11.32 -25.61
C PRO A 487 12.82 12.42 -25.07
N MET A 488 11.63 12.06 -24.56
CA MET A 488 10.78 13.05 -23.92
C MET A 488 11.35 13.44 -22.54
N PRO A 489 11.15 14.69 -22.10
CA PRO A 489 11.63 15.14 -20.80
C PRO A 489 10.82 14.45 -19.70
N THR A 490 11.50 13.72 -18.81
CA THR A 490 10.88 12.93 -17.73
C THR A 490 11.52 13.17 -16.37
N MET A 491 12.42 14.15 -16.27
CA MET A 491 13.08 14.52 -15.02
C MET A 491 12.35 15.68 -14.36
N CYS A 492 11.91 15.49 -13.12
CA CYS A 492 11.30 16.52 -12.29
C CYS A 492 12.33 17.58 -11.91
N PRO A 493 12.08 18.88 -12.18
CA PRO A 493 13.00 19.94 -11.81
C PRO A 493 12.97 20.26 -10.32
N HIS A 494 11.89 19.92 -9.59
CA HIS A 494 11.78 20.19 -8.15
C HIS A 494 12.57 19.19 -7.29
N SER A 495 12.71 17.94 -7.74
CA SER A 495 13.34 16.86 -6.97
C SER A 495 14.57 16.26 -7.61
N HIS A 496 14.85 16.61 -8.88
CA HIS A 496 15.91 16.02 -9.69
C HIS A 496 15.80 14.48 -9.77
N ARG A 497 14.56 13.98 -9.84
CA ARG A 497 14.21 12.56 -9.99
C ARG A 497 13.40 12.33 -11.25
N CYS A 498 13.55 11.15 -11.84
CA CYS A 498 12.88 10.80 -13.08
C CYS A 498 11.55 10.07 -12.81
N PHE A 499 10.45 10.55 -13.39
CA PHE A 499 9.12 9.93 -13.32
C PHE A 499 9.11 8.48 -13.80
N VAL A 500 10.02 8.09 -14.70
CA VAL A 500 10.09 6.73 -15.26
C VAL A 500 11.14 5.87 -14.57
N CYS A 501 12.39 6.35 -14.44
CA CYS A 501 13.48 5.56 -13.87
C CYS A 501 13.34 5.38 -12.36
N ASP A 502 12.94 6.43 -11.66
CA ASP A 502 12.75 6.43 -10.20
C ASP A 502 11.30 6.13 -9.83
N GLY A 503 10.41 6.08 -10.82
CA GLY A 503 8.98 6.00 -10.60
C GLY A 503 8.50 7.18 -9.76
N TRP A 504 9.02 8.40 -9.95
CA TRP A 504 8.74 9.56 -9.12
C TRP A 504 7.31 10.12 -9.30
N THR A 505 6.82 10.88 -8.32
CA THR A 505 5.58 11.69 -8.36
C THR A 505 5.90 13.06 -7.82
N CYS A 506 5.28 14.09 -8.38
CA CYS A 506 5.43 15.44 -7.88
C CYS A 506 4.12 16.20 -8.02
N GLU A 507 3.59 16.66 -6.89
CA GLU A 507 2.40 17.50 -6.84
C GLU A 507 2.62 18.84 -7.54
N LEU A 508 3.82 19.43 -7.40
CA LEU A 508 4.18 20.68 -8.11
C LEU A 508 4.27 20.49 -9.63
N CYS A 509 4.69 19.31 -10.09
CA CYS A 509 4.62 18.95 -11.52
C CYS A 509 3.23 18.46 -11.94
N ASN A 510 2.28 18.38 -11.01
CA ASN A 510 0.96 17.81 -11.19
C ASN A 510 0.95 16.43 -11.87
N ALA A 511 2.02 15.66 -11.65
CA ALA A 511 2.24 14.35 -12.24
C ALA A 511 2.30 13.34 -11.09
N VAL A 512 1.13 12.81 -10.76
CA VAL A 512 0.96 11.81 -9.69
C VAL A 512 0.74 10.44 -10.30
N ARG A 513 1.34 9.40 -9.72
CA ARG A 513 1.09 8.02 -10.10
C ARG A 513 0.02 7.42 -9.17
N LEU A 514 -1.04 6.80 -9.67
CA LEU A 514 -2.10 6.24 -8.81
C LEU A 514 -2.67 4.95 -9.42
N ASP A 515 -3.25 4.09 -8.60
CA ASP A 515 -4.14 3.02 -9.05
C ASP A 515 -5.62 3.49 -9.00
N GLY A 516 -6.58 2.61 -9.28
CA GLY A 516 -8.00 2.96 -9.29
C GLY A 516 -8.51 3.50 -7.96
N ASP A 517 -8.01 2.96 -6.84
CA ASP A 517 -8.38 3.40 -5.48
C ASP A 517 -7.80 4.78 -5.17
N GLY A 518 -6.53 5.01 -5.52
CA GLY A 518 -5.89 6.31 -5.39
C GLY A 518 -6.55 7.38 -6.26
N VAL A 519 -6.97 7.04 -7.49
CA VAL A 519 -7.76 7.93 -8.35
C VAL A 519 -9.09 8.27 -7.68
N ALA A 520 -9.79 7.29 -7.10
CA ALA A 520 -11.05 7.54 -6.41
C ALA A 520 -10.90 8.50 -5.23
N ALA A 521 -9.86 8.33 -4.41
CA ALA A 521 -9.56 9.24 -3.31
C ALA A 521 -9.28 10.67 -3.81
N VAL A 522 -8.53 10.83 -4.90
CA VAL A 522 -8.29 12.15 -5.50
C VAL A 522 -9.57 12.77 -6.06
N VAL A 523 -10.45 11.97 -6.67
CA VAL A 523 -11.75 12.45 -7.17
C VAL A 523 -12.67 12.86 -6.02
N GLU A 524 -12.66 12.14 -4.92
CA GLU A 524 -13.43 12.49 -3.72
C GLU A 524 -12.92 13.79 -3.07
N GLU A 525 -11.60 13.98 -3.03
CA GLU A 525 -10.98 15.18 -2.45
C GLU A 525 -11.16 16.42 -3.33
N SER A 526 -10.91 16.30 -4.64
CA SER A 526 -10.85 17.45 -5.55
C SER A 526 -12.15 17.72 -6.30
N ASP A 527 -13.09 16.77 -6.30
CA ASP A 527 -14.37 16.79 -7.01
C ASP A 527 -14.32 17.44 -8.41
N PRO A 528 -13.54 16.89 -9.35
CA PRO A 528 -13.39 17.47 -10.68
C PRO A 528 -14.71 17.41 -11.47
N ASP A 529 -14.99 18.46 -12.25
CA ASP A 529 -16.19 18.54 -13.10
C ASP A 529 -16.22 17.44 -14.17
N VAL A 530 -15.05 17.05 -14.67
CA VAL A 530 -14.88 16.12 -15.79
C VAL A 530 -13.84 15.04 -15.48
N LEU A 531 -14.20 13.77 -15.71
CA LEU A 531 -13.27 12.63 -15.66
C LEU A 531 -12.91 12.19 -17.07
N LEU A 532 -11.61 12.11 -17.36
CA LEU A 532 -11.05 11.75 -18.65
C LEU A 532 -10.18 10.51 -18.46
N PHE A 533 -10.58 9.36 -19.01
CA PHE A 533 -9.83 8.12 -18.87
C PHE A 533 -9.25 7.67 -20.21
N ASP A 534 -8.00 7.24 -20.25
CA ASP A 534 -7.60 6.31 -21.30
C ASP A 534 -8.35 4.98 -21.15
N PHE A 535 -8.47 4.24 -22.26
CA PHE A 535 -9.11 2.94 -22.25
C PHE A 535 -8.16 1.79 -21.94
N ASP A 536 -7.12 1.60 -22.74
CA ASP A 536 -6.34 0.37 -22.74
C ASP A 536 -5.37 0.36 -21.57
N ARG A 537 -5.46 -0.65 -20.70
CA ARG A 537 -4.71 -0.72 -19.44
C ARG A 537 -4.91 0.48 -18.51
N THR A 538 -5.95 1.28 -18.72
CA THR A 538 -6.35 2.35 -17.82
C THR A 538 -7.75 2.05 -17.31
N PHE A 539 -8.79 2.32 -18.11
CA PHE A 539 -10.17 1.97 -17.76
C PHE A 539 -10.46 0.48 -17.92
N ALA A 540 -9.98 -0.16 -19.00
CA ALA A 540 -10.18 -1.59 -19.30
C ALA A 540 -8.87 -2.41 -19.38
N SER A 541 -8.94 -3.71 -19.11
CA SER A 541 -7.77 -4.61 -19.06
C SER A 541 -7.23 -4.98 -20.44
N THR A 542 -7.76 -4.34 -21.49
CA THR A 542 -7.33 -4.51 -22.87
C THR A 542 -5.86 -4.13 -23.01
N ARG A 543 -5.13 -4.90 -23.84
CA ARG A 543 -3.81 -4.46 -24.29
C ARG A 543 -4.00 -3.39 -25.36
N SER A 544 -3.04 -2.47 -25.48
CA SER A 544 -3.04 -1.39 -26.48
C SER A 544 -3.57 -1.85 -27.85
N GLY A 545 -4.69 -1.26 -28.27
CA GLY A 545 -5.34 -1.48 -29.57
C GLY A 545 -6.12 -2.79 -29.69
N ALA A 546 -6.35 -3.53 -28.60
CA ALA A 546 -7.15 -4.75 -28.63
C ALA A 546 -8.67 -4.44 -28.64
N ASP A 547 -9.44 -5.31 -29.29
CA ASP A 547 -10.90 -5.27 -29.24
C ASP A 547 -11.38 -5.79 -27.87
N PRO A 548 -12.13 -4.99 -27.08
CA PRO A 548 -12.58 -5.38 -25.74
C PRO A 548 -13.61 -6.52 -25.72
N LEU A 549 -14.31 -6.77 -26.83
CA LEU A 549 -15.31 -7.85 -26.93
C LEU A 549 -14.69 -9.20 -27.26
N VAL A 550 -13.42 -9.23 -27.70
CA VAL A 550 -12.74 -10.49 -28.07
C VAL A 550 -12.22 -11.18 -26.80
N VAL A 551 -12.83 -12.31 -26.46
CA VAL A 551 -12.35 -13.21 -25.41
C VAL A 551 -11.09 -13.93 -25.89
N LYS A 552 -9.96 -13.74 -25.20
CA LYS A 552 -8.72 -14.51 -25.47
C LYS A 552 -8.45 -15.48 -24.33
N ASN A 553 -8.19 -16.74 -24.67
CA ASN A 553 -7.94 -17.82 -23.70
C ASN A 553 -9.06 -18.00 -22.66
N GLY A 554 -10.33 -17.76 -23.04
CA GLY A 554 -11.48 -17.88 -22.13
C GLY A 554 -11.61 -16.75 -21.10
N MET A 555 -10.70 -15.77 -21.09
CA MET A 555 -10.79 -14.60 -20.20
C MET A 555 -11.38 -13.41 -20.95
N SER A 556 -12.50 -12.89 -20.46
CA SER A 556 -13.07 -11.62 -20.91
C SER A 556 -12.27 -10.44 -20.35
N HIS A 557 -12.27 -9.33 -21.08
CA HIS A 557 -11.72 -8.07 -20.58
C HIS A 557 -12.61 -7.50 -19.45
N THR A 558 -11.99 -6.82 -18.51
CA THR A 558 -12.62 -6.27 -17.29
C THR A 558 -12.34 -4.78 -17.18
N LEU A 559 -13.26 -4.05 -16.55
CA LEU A 559 -13.02 -2.67 -16.13
C LEU A 559 -12.25 -2.64 -14.82
N ASP A 560 -11.51 -1.56 -14.58
CA ASP A 560 -11.05 -1.27 -13.24
C ASP A 560 -12.27 -0.97 -12.33
N PRO A 561 -12.44 -1.68 -11.21
CA PRO A 561 -13.66 -1.60 -10.41
C PRO A 561 -13.82 -0.23 -9.73
N HIS A 562 -12.74 0.45 -9.39
CA HIS A 562 -12.80 1.76 -8.74
C HIS A 562 -13.13 2.84 -9.76
N LEU A 563 -12.48 2.83 -10.92
CA LEU A 563 -12.80 3.76 -12.01
C LEU A 563 -14.23 3.56 -12.53
N ALA A 564 -14.70 2.31 -12.63
CA ALA A 564 -16.07 2.01 -13.02
C ALA A 564 -17.09 2.53 -12.00
N SER A 565 -16.79 2.38 -10.70
CA SER A 565 -17.62 2.92 -9.61
C SER A 565 -17.70 4.44 -9.66
N LEU A 566 -16.58 5.13 -9.93
CA LEU A 566 -16.58 6.59 -10.12
C LEU A 566 -17.44 6.99 -11.33
N ALA A 567 -17.33 6.25 -12.43
CA ALA A 567 -18.11 6.53 -13.63
C ALA A 567 -19.62 6.32 -13.42
N HIS A 568 -20.04 5.32 -12.63
CA HIS A 568 -21.45 5.09 -12.27
C HIS A 568 -22.03 6.25 -11.45
N GLY A 569 -21.24 6.82 -10.53
CA GLY A 569 -21.68 7.90 -9.65
C GLY A 569 -21.76 9.28 -10.29
N ARG A 570 -21.43 9.41 -11.58
CA ARG A 570 -21.26 10.70 -12.26
C ARG A 570 -22.37 10.95 -13.29
N ALA A 571 -22.75 12.22 -13.46
CA ALA A 571 -23.80 12.62 -14.38
C ALA A 571 -23.42 12.35 -15.85
N PRO A 572 -24.39 12.09 -16.75
CA PRO A 572 -24.12 11.96 -18.18
C PRO A 572 -23.36 13.18 -18.74
N GLY A 573 -22.31 12.92 -19.52
CA GLY A 573 -21.47 13.97 -20.10
C GLY A 573 -20.35 14.52 -19.20
N SER A 574 -20.19 14.00 -17.97
CA SER A 574 -19.05 14.33 -17.10
C SER A 574 -17.93 13.28 -17.12
N VAL A 575 -18.11 12.18 -17.85
CA VAL A 575 -17.12 11.09 -17.95
C VAL A 575 -16.86 10.77 -19.42
N HIS A 576 -15.59 10.79 -19.80
CA HIS A 576 -15.16 10.52 -21.16
C HIS A 576 -13.99 9.54 -21.21
N VAL A 577 -14.00 8.69 -22.22
CA VAL A 577 -12.87 7.85 -22.59
C VAL A 577 -12.12 8.51 -23.75
N VAL A 578 -10.83 8.78 -23.59
CA VAL A 578 -9.94 9.39 -24.59
C VAL A 578 -8.86 8.38 -24.98
N THR A 579 -9.03 7.72 -26.13
CA THR A 579 -8.21 6.56 -26.51
C THR A 579 -7.62 6.64 -27.93
N ARG A 580 -6.47 5.98 -28.14
CA ARG A 580 -5.93 5.72 -29.49
C ARG A 580 -6.48 4.44 -30.14
N ASN A 581 -7.25 3.66 -29.38
CA ASN A 581 -7.81 2.40 -29.84
C ASN A 581 -8.83 2.65 -30.97
N SER A 582 -8.69 1.92 -32.08
CA SER A 582 -9.53 2.07 -33.27
C SER A 582 -10.93 1.48 -33.12
N HIS A 583 -11.14 0.60 -32.14
CA HIS A 583 -12.36 -0.17 -31.93
C HIS A 583 -13.45 0.61 -31.18
N LYS A 584 -13.70 1.88 -31.57
CA LYS A 584 -14.62 2.78 -30.86
C LYS A 584 -15.99 2.16 -30.58
N ARG A 585 -16.63 1.57 -31.60
CA ARG A 585 -17.97 0.96 -31.46
C ARG A 585 -17.99 -0.21 -30.49
N GLN A 586 -16.93 -1.03 -30.50
CA GLN A 586 -16.81 -2.16 -29.60
C GLN A 586 -16.54 -1.71 -28.16
N ILE A 587 -15.79 -0.62 -27.97
CA ILE A 587 -15.61 0.01 -26.66
C ILE A 587 -16.96 0.52 -26.14
N GLU A 588 -17.73 1.24 -26.96
CA GLU A 588 -19.07 1.72 -26.58
C GLU A 588 -20.01 0.57 -26.19
N ALA A 589 -20.03 -0.51 -26.99
CA ALA A 589 -20.81 -1.71 -26.67
C ALA A 589 -20.35 -2.39 -25.38
N PHE A 590 -19.03 -2.54 -25.18
CA PHE A 590 -18.44 -3.13 -23.98
C PHE A 590 -18.77 -2.35 -22.70
N LEU A 591 -18.83 -1.01 -22.79
CA LEU A 591 -19.25 -0.14 -21.69
C LEU A 591 -20.77 -0.22 -21.45
N ALA A 592 -21.57 -0.28 -22.52
CA ALA A 592 -23.02 -0.43 -22.41
C ALA A 592 -23.42 -1.75 -21.72
N GLU A 593 -22.73 -2.86 -22.02
CA GLU A 593 -22.89 -4.16 -21.34
C GLU A 593 -22.59 -4.11 -19.82
N ARG A 594 -21.93 -3.04 -19.35
CA ARG A 594 -21.54 -2.82 -17.95
C ARG A 594 -22.21 -1.58 -17.36
N GLU A 595 -23.38 -1.22 -17.90
CA GLU A 595 -24.22 -0.11 -17.41
C GLU A 595 -23.53 1.26 -17.47
N LEU A 596 -22.56 1.43 -18.38
CA LEU A 596 -21.80 2.66 -18.59
C LEU A 596 -22.08 3.29 -19.96
N ALA A 597 -23.30 3.14 -20.47
CA ALA A 597 -23.70 3.69 -21.77
C ALA A 597 -23.65 5.23 -21.82
N HIS A 598 -23.65 5.91 -20.67
CA HIS A 598 -23.51 7.37 -20.57
C HIS A 598 -22.06 7.87 -20.71
N VAL A 599 -21.07 6.98 -20.64
CA VAL A 599 -19.65 7.33 -20.80
C VAL A 599 -19.35 7.56 -22.28
N GLN A 600 -18.88 8.77 -22.62
CA GLN A 600 -18.64 9.14 -24.01
C GLN A 600 -17.26 8.67 -24.48
N VAL A 601 -17.20 7.99 -25.63
CA VAL A 601 -15.93 7.44 -26.15
C VAL A 601 -15.41 8.28 -27.32
N HIS A 602 -14.20 8.82 -27.16
CA HIS A 602 -13.49 9.60 -28.15
C HIS A 602 -12.21 8.86 -28.57
N SER A 603 -12.17 8.48 -29.85
CA SER A 603 -11.04 7.78 -30.45
C SER A 603 -10.30 8.71 -31.40
N LEU A 604 -9.00 8.90 -31.18
CA LEU A 604 -8.18 9.80 -32.01
C LEU A 604 -8.19 9.42 -33.49
N ARG A 605 -8.32 8.13 -33.81
CA ARG A 605 -8.33 7.69 -35.23
C ARG A 605 -9.58 8.13 -35.99
N HIS A 606 -10.66 8.44 -35.28
CA HIS A 606 -11.93 8.89 -35.85
C HIS A 606 -12.14 10.39 -35.67
N PHE A 607 -11.20 11.09 -35.03
CA PHE A 607 -11.30 12.51 -34.76
C PHE A 607 -10.36 13.28 -35.69
N ALA A 608 -10.91 13.76 -36.81
CA ALA A 608 -10.13 14.29 -37.94
C ALA A 608 -9.25 15.51 -37.60
N SER A 609 -9.54 16.24 -36.53
CA SER A 609 -8.83 17.46 -36.14
C SER A 609 -7.82 17.32 -35.00
N ALA A 610 -7.75 16.17 -34.32
CA ALA A 610 -6.86 15.97 -33.18
C ALA A 610 -5.62 15.14 -33.57
N ASN A 611 -4.43 15.69 -33.38
CA ASN A 611 -3.18 14.99 -33.65
C ASN A 611 -2.71 14.15 -32.45
N ASP A 612 -3.15 14.51 -31.24
CA ASP A 612 -2.83 13.84 -29.98
C ASP A 612 -3.98 13.93 -28.96
N LYS A 613 -3.79 13.31 -27.79
CA LYS A 613 -4.83 13.29 -26.73
C LYS A 613 -5.03 14.67 -26.13
N ALA A 614 -4.00 15.51 -26.10
CA ALA A 614 -4.09 16.84 -25.53
C ALA A 614 -5.04 17.73 -26.36
N ASP A 615 -4.96 17.67 -27.70
CA ASP A 615 -5.90 18.39 -28.58
C ASP A 615 -7.36 17.97 -28.32
N MET A 616 -7.57 16.67 -28.15
CA MET A 616 -8.90 16.13 -27.86
C MET A 616 -9.39 16.60 -26.49
N ILE A 617 -8.57 16.50 -25.45
CA ILE A 617 -8.90 16.96 -24.10
C ILE A 617 -9.24 18.45 -24.12
N ASP A 618 -8.45 19.28 -24.81
CA ASP A 618 -8.71 20.72 -24.89
C ASP A 618 -10.05 21.03 -25.58
N SER A 619 -10.42 20.25 -26.60
CA SER A 619 -11.72 20.42 -27.27
C SER A 619 -12.93 19.98 -26.44
N LEU A 620 -12.73 19.11 -25.45
CA LEU A 620 -13.79 18.60 -24.57
C LEU A 620 -14.04 19.50 -23.37
N LEU A 621 -13.03 20.26 -22.94
CA LEU A 621 -13.11 21.09 -21.75
C LEU A 621 -13.53 22.52 -22.10
N THR A 622 -14.51 23.04 -21.36
CA THR A 622 -14.81 24.47 -21.40
C THR A 622 -13.83 25.25 -20.52
N SER A 623 -13.75 26.57 -20.72
CA SER A 623 -12.85 27.42 -19.96
C SER A 623 -13.14 27.50 -18.46
N ALA A 624 -14.27 26.97 -17.96
CA ALA A 624 -14.63 26.99 -16.54
C ALA A 624 -14.44 25.65 -15.82
N GLN A 625 -14.30 24.54 -16.56
CA GLN A 625 -14.29 23.20 -15.97
C GLN A 625 -12.91 22.82 -15.42
N THR A 626 -12.95 22.07 -14.33
CA THR A 626 -11.85 21.27 -13.79
C THR A 626 -11.96 19.83 -14.32
N ALA A 627 -10.83 19.16 -14.46
CA ALA A 627 -10.77 17.82 -15.02
C ALA A 627 -9.65 16.99 -14.41
N LEU A 628 -9.89 15.68 -14.33
CA LEU A 628 -8.87 14.68 -14.00
C LEU A 628 -8.64 13.78 -15.20
N PHE A 629 -7.43 13.81 -15.76
CA PHE A 629 -7.01 12.92 -16.82
C PHE A 629 -6.16 11.77 -16.28
N VAL A 630 -6.53 10.53 -16.61
CA VAL A 630 -5.91 9.30 -16.12
C VAL A 630 -5.45 8.47 -17.31
N ASP A 631 -4.18 8.09 -17.34
CA ASP A 631 -3.57 7.33 -18.44
C ASP A 631 -2.40 6.48 -17.94
N ASP A 632 -2.25 5.23 -18.40
CA ASP A 632 -1.16 4.32 -18.01
C ASP A 632 0.18 4.65 -18.66
N SER A 633 0.16 5.50 -19.69
CA SER A 633 1.33 5.90 -20.44
C SER A 633 1.87 7.24 -19.97
N TRP A 634 3.08 7.21 -19.40
CA TRP A 634 3.84 8.42 -19.08
C TRP A 634 4.09 9.29 -20.32
N GLN A 635 4.03 8.74 -21.53
CA GLN A 635 4.20 9.52 -22.75
C GLN A 635 3.00 10.42 -23.02
N GLU A 636 1.80 9.97 -22.67
CA GLU A 636 0.58 10.76 -22.82
C GLU A 636 0.47 11.75 -21.66
N VAL A 637 0.68 11.30 -20.42
CA VAL A 637 0.62 12.13 -19.21
C VAL A 637 1.64 13.27 -19.24
N LEU A 638 2.85 13.03 -19.75
CA LEU A 638 3.92 14.03 -19.78
C LEU A 638 4.07 14.73 -21.14
N ALA A 639 3.10 14.55 -22.05
CA ALA A 639 3.09 15.19 -23.35
C ALA A 639 3.17 16.72 -23.21
N PRO A 640 4.02 17.42 -23.98
CA PRO A 640 4.23 18.87 -23.83
C PRO A 640 2.93 19.68 -23.88
N ARG A 641 2.07 19.40 -24.87
CA ARG A 641 0.76 20.07 -24.99
C ARG A 641 -0.17 19.84 -23.82
N LEU A 642 -0.22 18.60 -23.30
CA LEU A 642 -1.04 18.31 -22.13
C LEU A 642 -0.54 19.09 -20.91
N ARG A 643 0.78 19.23 -20.76
CA ARG A 643 1.36 20.08 -19.72
C ARG A 643 1.03 21.56 -19.92
N ASP A 644 1.06 22.06 -21.15
CA ASP A 644 0.62 23.43 -21.43
C ASP A 644 -0.84 23.64 -20.97
N LEU A 645 -1.72 22.65 -21.14
CA LEU A 645 -3.10 22.71 -20.63
C LEU A 645 -3.14 22.71 -19.10
N VAL A 646 -2.36 21.84 -18.46
CA VAL A 646 -2.28 21.75 -17.00
C VAL A 646 -1.82 23.07 -16.38
N PHE A 647 -0.74 23.66 -16.91
CA PHE A 647 -0.06 24.79 -16.28
C PHE A 647 -0.53 26.16 -16.79
N ASN A 648 -0.77 26.33 -18.09
CA ASN A 648 -1.11 27.65 -18.65
C ASN A 648 -2.61 27.96 -18.56
N LYS A 649 -3.49 26.96 -18.42
CA LYS A 649 -4.95 27.17 -18.28
C LYS A 649 -5.45 27.06 -16.84
N LEU A 650 -4.68 27.59 -15.86
CA LEU A 650 -5.06 27.76 -14.43
C LEU A 650 -5.25 26.47 -13.62
N GLY A 651 -4.44 25.41 -13.82
CA GLY A 651 -4.52 24.21 -12.98
C GLY A 651 -5.81 23.40 -13.17
N LYS A 652 -6.53 23.63 -14.28
CA LYS A 652 -7.83 22.99 -14.57
C LYS A 652 -7.73 21.51 -14.81
N VAL A 653 -6.60 21.01 -15.29
CA VAL A 653 -6.42 19.58 -15.57
C VAL A 653 -5.40 19.03 -14.59
N ARG A 654 -5.81 18.03 -13.80
CA ARG A 654 -4.91 17.19 -13.02
C ARG A 654 -4.62 15.93 -13.81
N VAL A 655 -3.34 15.53 -13.90
CA VAL A 655 -2.95 14.34 -14.65
C VAL A 655 -2.45 13.25 -13.72
N VAL A 656 -2.91 12.02 -13.99
CA VAL A 656 -2.61 10.84 -13.22
C VAL A 656 -2.00 9.79 -14.14
N LEU A 657 -0.79 9.36 -13.80
CA LEU A 657 -0.19 8.17 -14.38
C LEU A 657 -0.79 6.93 -13.72
N PHE A 658 -1.61 6.20 -14.45
CA PHE A 658 -2.31 5.04 -13.93
C PHE A 658 -1.41 3.81 -13.85
N ASP A 659 -1.33 3.18 -12.68
CA ASP A 659 -0.63 1.92 -12.51
C ASP A 659 -1.62 0.74 -12.43
N ARG A 660 -1.87 0.11 -13.58
CA ARG A 660 -2.72 -1.09 -13.68
C ARG A 660 -1.99 -2.39 -13.39
N SER A 661 -0.80 -2.39 -12.81
CA SER A 661 -0.04 -3.63 -12.62
C SER A 661 -0.71 -4.67 -11.69
N GLN A 662 -1.96 -4.48 -11.25
CA GLN A 662 -2.61 -5.26 -10.19
C GLN A 662 -4.05 -5.76 -10.38
N THR A 663 -4.73 -5.58 -11.53
CA THR A 663 -6.08 -6.19 -11.72
C THR A 663 -6.06 -7.60 -12.33
N SER A 664 -5.06 -8.44 -12.02
CA SER A 664 -5.02 -9.85 -12.44
C SER A 664 -4.91 -10.80 -11.26
#